data_AF-A0A959CP14-F1
#
_entry.id   AF-A0A959CP14-F1
#
_cell.length_a   1.000
_cell.length_b   1.000
_cell.length_c   1.000
_cell.angle_alpha   90.00
_cell.angle_beta   90.00
_cell.angle_gamma   90.00
#
_symmetry.space_group_name_H-M   'P 1'
#
loop_
_entity.id
_entity.type
_entity.pdbx_description
1 polymer ?
#
loop_
_entity_poly.entity_id
_entity_poly.type
_entity_poly.pdbx_seq_one_letter_code
_entity_poly.pdbx_strand_id
1 'polypeptide(L)'
;MNKLIAAAALFLNVSLAFSQAPTIVREQFRWEEKAGEVLLEGKVVPAWQFEGGVSSSQHPSLQFFVHRFPVAGYGRLRVVVADARFEPFEKGASPDDEYLREQLQFETAVERSREGYFGKVAFAPIVRRGARFERLTDITLQVFLEPGPEPVAFRGPTTEQSALSDGQIYKIAVRERGVHRLTYNFLRNELRIDIDNIDPRQIKLYGNGGGPLPFYIGEERIDDLAENAIQVVGGEDGSFGPADYILFYAEGPDKWRFNDNAGQFGLDKNVYDTRNFYFIKISPGNGLRIQDVAPPGNAAYISTAFDDYARLEKESVNLFHEWVKAQGSGQNWFGDHFEVARQYTYNNAFSFPGLIASEPAVLRASMALRASVKSRFFIDINGQSLQSEEARSVTSVDGGGDNTTVYAGQAVLNDTIQLNSPNVSFTVRYPYPQGVADFSEGWLDYVQLNVRRALRMEGTQMHFRDRRSLAHPATTFQLQNAGANIEVWDITNPLAPARPALARAGNQLSFAAATQTLREFIAFDANQEFPLPEAVGPIPNQNLHGISDVDMVILYYRDFEQEALRLAQHRASLNGLTIELVEIEQVYNEFSSGRKDPTAIRDFARLLYSRSPTFRYLLLFGDGSFDSRDLYGLGGDFIPTYQKESFNPVEAYPTDDYYGLLTNDDPADPLKGILNIAVGRLPVKTPEEAANAADKIIHYDSDEATMGDWRNRLVFVGDDNDTSPGNFDLDHYEDADEIAEGLNDTLRYLNLEKIYLDAFPQESTPGGERIPQATEQLNRSVFQGALAVTYLGHGGSRGWAQERVLNISDALSWENFDNMPIFITATCSFTGYDDPAFVTAGEEVFLNPSGGAIALMTTVRAVYASSNKRMTRNALNYLFYRQDGKVPTVGEAFQRGKNDVSGEFNINNARKFALIGDPSMPVAIPIHKVATTAIDGQLVDGAQYDTLRALQRVTIEGAVTSQDGQLLTGFNGVIYPTIYDKAQIVSTLGQGANKNYNYRIQKNVLFRGRASVSGGRFQFSLVVPKDINYQFGPGKISYYAADGSVMQDAAGSYENIIIGGTDPNALADDQGPKVEVFMNTEDFVFGSITNP
;
A
#
# COMPACT_ATOMS: atom_id res chain seq x y z
N MET A 1 -68.65 -2.76 3.81
CA MET A 1 -67.88 -3.07 5.05
C MET A 1 -66.77 -4.11 4.85
N ASN A 2 -66.86 -5.07 3.92
CA ASN A 2 -65.83 -6.11 3.73
C ASN A 2 -64.61 -5.73 2.85
N LYS A 3 -64.55 -4.52 2.27
CA LYS A 3 -63.38 -4.06 1.50
C LYS A 3 -62.40 -3.17 2.29
N LEU A 4 -62.79 -2.65 3.46
CA LEU A 4 -61.88 -1.87 4.32
C LEU A 4 -61.04 -2.77 5.25
N ILE A 5 -61.51 -3.98 5.58
CA ILE A 5 -60.78 -4.89 6.49
C ILE A 5 -59.66 -5.65 5.74
N ALA A 6 -59.83 -5.92 4.44
CA ALA A 6 -58.78 -6.52 3.61
C ALA A 6 -57.62 -5.54 3.32
N ALA A 7 -57.90 -4.24 3.20
CA ALA A 7 -56.86 -3.22 3.05
C ALA A 7 -56.08 -2.99 4.36
N ALA A 8 -56.75 -3.04 5.52
CA ALA A 8 -56.06 -2.95 6.81
C ALA A 8 -55.18 -4.18 7.10
N ALA A 9 -55.56 -5.38 6.64
CA ALA A 9 -54.75 -6.59 6.80
C ALA A 9 -53.56 -6.68 5.82
N LEU A 10 -53.62 -5.99 4.66
CA LEU A 10 -52.46 -5.84 3.76
C LEU A 10 -51.51 -4.71 4.19
N PHE A 11 -52.00 -3.66 4.86
CA PHE A 11 -51.15 -2.59 5.38
C PHE A 11 -50.49 -2.91 6.74
N LEU A 12 -51.04 -3.86 7.52
CA LEU A 12 -50.39 -4.36 8.74
C LEU A 12 -49.34 -5.47 8.51
N ASN A 13 -49.20 -5.99 7.29
CA ASN A 13 -48.14 -6.96 6.96
C ASN A 13 -46.96 -6.35 6.18
N VAL A 14 -46.98 -5.05 5.90
CA VAL A 14 -45.87 -4.33 5.24
C VAL A 14 -45.11 -3.40 6.21
N SER A 15 -45.55 -3.32 7.47
CA SER A 15 -44.90 -2.53 8.53
C SER A 15 -44.21 -3.37 9.62
N LEU A 16 -44.20 -4.70 9.47
CA LEU A 16 -43.16 -5.56 10.08
C LEU A 16 -41.96 -5.61 9.13
N ALA A 17 -41.41 -4.45 8.77
CA ALA A 17 -40.01 -4.40 8.41
C ALA A 17 -39.27 -4.96 9.63
N PHE A 18 -38.47 -6.02 9.43
CA PHE A 18 -37.65 -6.61 10.47
C PHE A 18 -36.84 -5.52 11.16
N SER A 19 -37.32 -5.02 12.30
CA SER A 19 -36.57 -4.17 13.20
C SER A 19 -35.45 -5.05 13.74
N GLN A 20 -34.32 -5.11 13.05
CA GLN A 20 -33.13 -5.78 13.56
C GLN A 20 -32.82 -5.20 14.93
N ALA A 21 -32.57 -6.08 15.90
CA ALA A 21 -32.14 -5.63 17.21
C ALA A 21 -30.89 -4.75 17.04
N PRO A 22 -30.79 -3.61 17.75
CA PRO A 22 -29.63 -2.75 17.63
C PRO A 22 -28.37 -3.53 18.03
N THR A 23 -27.27 -3.24 17.34
CA THR A 23 -25.97 -3.66 17.83
C THR A 23 -25.65 -2.85 19.08
N ILE A 24 -25.31 -3.54 20.17
CA ILE A 24 -24.94 -2.91 21.44
C ILE A 24 -23.43 -2.83 21.52
N VAL A 25 -22.88 -1.62 21.57
CA VAL A 25 -21.45 -1.38 21.80
C VAL A 25 -21.28 -0.84 23.21
N ARG A 26 -20.43 -1.48 24.01
CA ARG A 26 -20.09 -1.04 25.36
C ARG A 26 -18.59 -0.84 25.44
N GLU A 27 -18.18 0.31 25.94
CA GLU A 27 -16.76 0.63 26.08
C GLU A 27 -16.49 1.33 27.41
N GLN A 28 -15.33 1.01 28.00
CA GLN A 28 -14.79 1.70 29.16
C GLN A 28 -13.46 2.35 28.78
N PHE A 29 -13.38 3.65 28.93
CA PHE A 29 -12.23 4.44 28.52
C PHE A 29 -11.23 4.55 29.68
N ARG A 30 -10.12 3.82 29.55
CA ARG A 30 -9.00 3.92 30.47
C ARG A 30 -8.02 4.96 29.96
N TRP A 31 -8.19 6.18 30.44
CA TRP A 31 -7.31 7.30 30.11
C TRP A 31 -5.97 7.16 30.82
N GLU A 32 -4.92 7.62 30.14
CA GLU A 32 -3.61 7.80 30.75
C GLU A 32 -3.68 8.80 31.92
N GLU A 33 -2.76 8.65 32.88
CA GLU A 33 -2.69 9.51 34.06
C GLU A 33 -2.29 10.95 33.72
N LYS A 34 -1.61 11.14 32.59
CA LYS A 34 -1.13 12.44 32.09
C LYS A 34 -1.40 12.53 30.59
N ALA A 35 -1.49 13.76 30.08
CA ALA A 35 -1.49 13.96 28.65
C ALA A 35 -0.10 13.64 28.09
N GLY A 36 -0.05 12.93 26.97
CA GLY A 36 1.10 12.96 26.07
C GLY A 36 1.17 14.32 25.36
N GLU A 37 2.13 14.46 24.46
CA GLU A 37 2.31 15.69 23.69
C GLU A 37 2.45 15.37 22.20
N VAL A 38 1.95 16.27 21.35
CA VAL A 38 2.08 16.16 19.90
C VAL A 38 2.55 17.48 19.31
N LEU A 39 3.36 17.42 18.26
CA LEU A 39 3.78 18.60 17.51
C LEU A 39 2.69 18.97 16.51
N LEU A 40 2.02 20.11 16.74
CA LEU A 40 0.97 20.64 15.88
C LEU A 40 1.32 22.08 15.49
N GLU A 41 1.48 22.32 14.19
CA GLU A 41 1.84 23.63 13.62
C GLU A 41 3.11 24.25 14.25
N GLY A 42 4.12 23.42 14.50
CA GLY A 42 5.38 23.85 15.11
C GLY A 42 5.30 24.17 16.61
N LYS A 43 4.18 23.85 17.26
CA LYS A 43 3.99 23.96 18.71
C LYS A 43 3.72 22.60 19.31
N VAL A 44 4.32 22.35 20.46
CA VAL A 44 4.01 21.18 21.28
C VAL A 44 2.70 21.44 22.00
N VAL A 45 1.70 20.59 21.79
CA VAL A 45 0.38 20.69 22.43
C VAL A 45 0.07 19.38 23.18
N PRO A 46 -0.61 19.44 24.34
CA PRO A 46 -0.97 18.24 25.08
C PRO A 46 -2.07 17.45 24.36
N ALA A 47 -1.89 16.14 24.27
CA ALA A 47 -2.80 15.17 23.66
C ALA A 47 -3.11 14.07 24.67
N TRP A 48 -4.36 14.00 25.10
CA TRP A 48 -4.80 12.96 26.04
C TRP A 48 -5.11 11.67 25.29
N GLN A 49 -4.65 10.56 25.86
CA GLN A 49 -4.75 9.24 25.26
C GLN A 49 -5.50 8.26 26.18
N PHE A 50 -6.07 7.22 25.58
CA PHE A 50 -6.73 6.15 26.30
C PHE A 50 -6.45 4.79 25.66
N GLU A 51 -6.57 3.73 26.44
CA GLU A 51 -6.36 2.36 25.99
C GLU A 51 -7.25 2.03 24.77
N GLY A 52 -6.62 1.71 23.63
CA GLY A 52 -7.32 1.37 22.39
C GLY A 52 -7.71 2.56 21.50
N GLY A 53 -7.38 3.79 21.88
CA GLY A 53 -7.57 4.99 21.05
C GLY A 53 -6.71 4.99 19.79
N VAL A 54 -7.21 5.62 18.72
CA VAL A 54 -6.53 5.77 17.43
C VAL A 54 -6.23 7.24 17.18
N SER A 55 -5.01 7.54 16.74
CA SER A 55 -4.63 8.89 16.32
C SER A 55 -5.03 9.14 14.86
N SER A 56 -5.46 10.37 14.58
CA SER A 56 -5.76 10.86 13.23
C SER A 56 -4.69 11.85 12.80
N SER A 57 -4.30 11.86 11.52
CA SER A 57 -3.41 12.90 10.99
C SER A 57 -4.11 14.25 10.82
N GLN A 58 -5.45 14.28 10.76
CA GLN A 58 -6.23 15.51 10.70
C GLN A 58 -6.39 16.20 12.06
N HIS A 59 -6.50 15.40 13.12
CA HIS A 59 -6.70 15.87 14.49
C HIS A 59 -5.69 15.22 15.45
N PRO A 60 -4.39 15.51 15.28
CA PRO A 60 -3.33 14.78 15.96
C PRO A 60 -3.35 14.94 17.48
N SER A 61 -3.96 15.99 18.02
CA SER A 61 -4.09 16.16 19.48
C SER A 61 -5.33 15.48 20.09
N LEU A 62 -6.13 14.80 19.28
CA LEU A 62 -7.28 14.01 19.70
C LEU A 62 -7.07 12.52 19.40
N GLN A 63 -7.62 11.67 20.26
CA GLN A 63 -7.76 10.24 19.98
C GLN A 63 -9.21 9.87 19.72
N PHE A 64 -9.39 8.87 18.86
CA PHE A 64 -10.69 8.39 18.40
C PHE A 64 -10.91 6.96 18.85
N PHE A 65 -12.11 6.69 19.36
CA PHE A 65 -12.61 5.34 19.51
C PHE A 65 -13.04 4.83 18.13
N VAL A 66 -12.72 3.58 17.79
CA VAL A 66 -13.17 2.94 16.55
C VAL A 66 -13.60 1.52 16.86
N HIS A 67 -14.84 1.19 16.52
CA HIS A 67 -15.38 -0.16 16.72
C HIS A 67 -16.08 -0.66 15.46
N ARG A 68 -15.68 -1.86 15.04
CA ARG A 68 -16.21 -2.58 13.87
C ARG A 68 -17.05 -3.77 14.33
N PHE A 69 -18.20 -3.98 13.70
CA PHE A 69 -19.14 -5.05 14.05
C PHE A 69 -19.90 -5.55 12.80
N PRO A 70 -20.31 -6.82 12.76
CA PRO A 70 -21.07 -7.35 11.62
C PRO A 70 -22.45 -6.71 11.51
N VAL A 71 -22.91 -6.46 10.29
CA VAL A 71 -24.26 -5.98 9.99
C VAL A 71 -24.87 -6.80 8.84
N ALA A 72 -26.21 -6.80 8.73
CA ALA A 72 -26.89 -7.72 7.83
C ALA A 72 -26.90 -7.30 6.34
N GLY A 73 -26.47 -6.08 6.02
CA GLY A 73 -26.51 -5.53 4.67
C GLY A 73 -25.98 -4.11 4.62
N TYR A 74 -25.99 -3.51 3.44
CA TYR A 74 -25.62 -2.12 3.26
C TYR A 74 -26.71 -1.17 3.78
N GLY A 75 -26.30 0.01 4.27
CA GLY A 75 -27.22 1.03 4.74
C GLY A 75 -26.52 2.13 5.51
N ARG A 76 -27.31 2.96 6.19
CA ARG A 76 -26.80 3.98 7.11
C ARG A 76 -26.85 3.45 8.54
N LEU A 77 -25.88 3.83 9.36
CA LEU A 77 -25.91 3.51 10.78
C LEU A 77 -26.43 4.71 11.55
N ARG A 78 -27.49 4.50 12.34
CA ARG A 78 -27.98 5.48 13.30
C ARG A 78 -27.48 5.10 14.69
N VAL A 79 -26.68 5.97 15.29
CA VAL A 79 -26.13 5.78 16.63
C VAL A 79 -26.99 6.48 17.67
N VAL A 80 -27.33 5.78 18.74
CA VAL A 80 -28.01 6.33 19.93
C VAL A 80 -27.15 6.06 21.15
N VAL A 81 -26.83 7.11 21.90
CA VAL A 81 -26.19 6.98 23.21
C VAL A 81 -27.24 6.55 24.22
N ALA A 82 -27.16 5.31 24.70
CA ALA A 82 -28.08 4.76 25.68
C ALA A 82 -27.66 5.11 27.11
N ASP A 83 -26.35 5.10 27.39
CA ASP A 83 -25.74 5.56 28.63
C ASP A 83 -24.35 6.14 28.34
N ALA A 84 -23.95 7.17 29.08
CA ALA A 84 -22.64 7.79 28.95
C ALA A 84 -22.25 8.47 30.26
N ARG A 85 -21.01 8.22 30.72
CA ARG A 85 -20.45 8.85 31.91
C ARG A 85 -19.26 9.70 31.54
N PHE A 86 -19.28 10.94 32.00
CA PHE A 86 -18.24 11.92 31.73
C PHE A 86 -17.62 12.39 33.03
N GLU A 87 -16.33 12.72 32.97
CA GLU A 87 -15.63 13.42 34.03
C GLU A 87 -14.96 14.70 33.49
N PRO A 88 -14.93 15.79 34.27
CA PRO A 88 -14.16 16.96 33.90
C PRO A 88 -12.66 16.67 33.98
N PHE A 89 -11.88 17.24 33.07
CA PHE A 89 -10.43 17.14 33.10
C PHE A 89 -9.78 18.43 32.57
N GLU A 90 -8.51 18.62 32.87
CA GLU A 90 -7.75 19.76 32.37
C GLU A 90 -7.13 19.41 31.00
N LYS A 91 -7.64 20.06 29.95
CA LYS A 91 -7.08 19.97 28.60
C LYS A 91 -6.37 21.27 28.26
N GLY A 92 -5.12 21.18 27.78
CA GLY A 92 -4.46 22.34 27.19
C GLY A 92 -5.09 22.71 25.84
N ALA A 93 -5.00 23.99 25.50
CA ALA A 93 -5.55 24.52 24.26
C ALA A 93 -4.84 23.91 23.04
N SER A 94 -5.63 23.49 22.05
CA SER A 94 -5.13 22.96 20.78
C SER A 94 -6.00 23.47 19.62
N PRO A 95 -5.44 23.69 18.42
CA PRO A 95 -6.22 23.90 17.21
C PRO A 95 -7.36 22.88 16.99
N ASP A 96 -7.16 21.61 17.39
CA ASP A 96 -8.18 20.57 17.23
C ASP A 96 -9.40 20.74 18.16
N ASP A 97 -9.36 21.68 19.12
CA ASP A 97 -10.52 22.00 19.97
C ASP A 97 -11.72 22.52 19.15
N GLU A 98 -11.48 22.92 17.90
CA GLU A 98 -12.52 23.28 16.93
C GLU A 98 -13.33 22.07 16.43
N TYR A 99 -12.80 20.84 16.51
CA TYR A 99 -13.55 19.62 16.19
C TYR A 99 -14.59 19.30 17.29
N LEU A 100 -14.25 19.59 18.55
CA LEU A 100 -15.06 19.23 19.71
C LEU A 100 -16.36 20.06 19.80
N ARG A 101 -17.44 19.39 20.24
CA ARG A 101 -18.79 19.97 20.40
C ARG A 101 -19.36 19.62 21.79
N GLU A 102 -20.52 20.17 22.14
CA GLU A 102 -21.22 19.84 23.40
C GLU A 102 -21.77 18.41 23.45
N GLN A 103 -21.89 17.77 22.28
CA GLN A 103 -22.31 16.38 22.11
C GLN A 103 -21.25 15.62 21.31
N LEU A 104 -21.11 14.33 21.59
CA LEU A 104 -20.23 13.44 20.82
C LEU A 104 -20.61 13.49 19.33
N GLN A 105 -19.60 13.59 18.48
CA GLN A 105 -19.75 13.55 17.03
C GLN A 105 -19.41 12.13 16.56
N PHE A 106 -20.41 11.43 16.03
CA PHE A 106 -20.23 10.07 15.53
C PHE A 106 -20.02 10.08 14.02
N GLU A 107 -18.98 9.41 13.59
CA GLU A 107 -18.74 9.04 12.21
C GLU A 107 -19.09 7.55 12.06
N THR A 108 -19.75 7.19 10.96
CA THR A 108 -20.23 5.82 10.76
C THR A 108 -20.11 5.38 9.32
N ALA A 109 -19.74 4.12 9.13
CA ALA A 109 -19.63 3.53 7.80
C ALA A 109 -20.23 2.12 7.77
N VAL A 110 -20.72 1.70 6.59
CA VAL A 110 -21.02 0.29 6.30
C VAL A 110 -20.17 -0.13 5.13
N GLU A 111 -19.33 -1.13 5.36
CA GLU A 111 -18.33 -1.59 4.42
C GLU A 111 -18.59 -3.05 4.02
N ARG A 112 -18.17 -3.43 2.82
CA ARG A 112 -18.36 -4.77 2.27
C ARG A 112 -17.04 -5.50 2.16
N SER A 113 -16.95 -6.69 2.76
CA SER A 113 -15.87 -7.65 2.54
C SER A 113 -16.44 -8.97 1.99
N ARG A 114 -15.57 -9.96 1.72
CA ARG A 114 -16.01 -11.32 1.36
C ARG A 114 -16.79 -12.00 2.49
N GLU A 115 -16.52 -11.62 3.74
CA GLU A 115 -17.13 -12.20 4.94
C GLU A 115 -18.54 -11.64 5.21
N GLY A 116 -18.94 -10.59 4.50
CA GLY A 116 -20.24 -9.93 4.65
C GLY A 116 -20.12 -8.42 4.79
N TYR A 117 -21.15 -7.81 5.39
CA TYR A 117 -21.18 -6.37 5.67
C TYR A 117 -20.76 -6.11 7.10
N PHE A 118 -20.02 -5.02 7.30
CA PHE A 118 -19.55 -4.60 8.60
C PHE A 118 -19.86 -3.12 8.81
N GLY A 119 -20.48 -2.83 9.94
CA GLY A 119 -20.67 -1.48 10.43
C GLY A 119 -19.44 -1.02 11.21
N LYS A 120 -19.15 0.27 11.10
CA LYS A 120 -18.15 0.96 11.93
C LYS A 120 -18.77 2.17 12.59
N VAL A 121 -18.38 2.42 13.83
CA VAL A 121 -18.63 3.66 14.55
C VAL A 121 -17.31 4.21 15.06
N ALA A 122 -17.08 5.50 14.87
CA ALA A 122 -15.96 6.21 15.44
C ALA A 122 -16.36 7.57 16.00
N PHE A 123 -15.64 8.03 17.02
CA PHE A 123 -15.82 9.35 17.62
C PHE A 123 -14.65 9.71 18.55
N ALA A 124 -14.41 11.00 18.76
CA ALA A 124 -13.52 11.47 19.83
C ALA A 124 -14.27 11.41 21.19
N PRO A 125 -13.79 10.68 22.22
CA PRO A 125 -14.47 10.55 23.51
C PRO A 125 -14.26 11.76 24.43
N ILE A 126 -14.22 12.96 23.86
CA ILE A 126 -14.07 14.24 24.54
C ILE A 126 -15.17 15.18 24.05
N VAL A 127 -15.76 15.97 24.95
CA VAL A 127 -16.72 17.03 24.61
C VAL A 127 -16.29 18.37 25.20
N ARG A 128 -16.75 19.45 24.57
CA ARG A 128 -16.50 20.83 24.99
C ARG A 128 -17.80 21.48 25.45
N ARG A 129 -17.89 21.85 26.73
CA ARG A 129 -19.03 22.58 27.32
C ARG A 129 -18.62 24.00 27.68
N GLY A 130 -18.83 24.93 26.75
CA GLY A 130 -18.33 26.30 26.86
C GLY A 130 -16.80 26.34 26.91
N ALA A 131 -16.25 26.73 28.07
CA ALA A 131 -14.80 26.81 28.31
C ALA A 131 -14.21 25.58 29.00
N ARG A 132 -15.02 24.56 29.32
CA ARG A 132 -14.58 23.34 30.01
C ARG A 132 -14.59 22.14 29.07
N PHE A 133 -13.72 21.19 29.34
CA PHE A 133 -13.66 19.90 28.65
C PHE A 133 -14.07 18.79 29.61
N GLU A 134 -14.79 17.81 29.07
CA GLU A 134 -15.12 16.57 29.76
C GLU A 134 -14.71 15.40 28.88
N ARG A 135 -14.16 14.36 29.48
CA ARG A 135 -13.80 13.11 28.80
C ARG A 135 -14.72 11.99 29.27
N LEU A 136 -14.98 11.05 28.37
CA LEU A 136 -15.87 9.93 28.61
C LEU A 136 -15.14 8.83 29.40
N THR A 137 -15.77 8.23 30.41
CA THR A 137 -15.21 7.06 31.15
C THR A 137 -15.91 5.77 30.78
N ASP A 138 -17.20 5.84 30.44
CA ASP A 138 -18.03 4.69 30.07
C ASP A 138 -19.06 5.11 29.03
N ILE A 139 -19.35 4.23 28.08
CA ILE A 139 -20.44 4.42 27.12
C ILE A 139 -21.16 3.13 26.79
N THR A 140 -22.46 3.24 26.55
CA THR A 140 -23.26 2.23 25.87
C THR A 140 -23.95 2.85 24.67
N LEU A 141 -23.65 2.34 23.48
CA LEU A 141 -24.30 2.73 22.22
C LEU A 141 -25.30 1.66 21.79
N GLN A 142 -26.42 2.12 21.22
CA GLN A 142 -27.32 1.32 20.40
C GLN A 142 -27.17 1.78 18.96
N VAL A 143 -26.69 0.89 18.09
CA VAL A 143 -26.47 1.19 16.68
C VAL A 143 -27.48 0.43 15.83
N PHE A 144 -28.25 1.18 15.04
CA PHE A 144 -29.30 0.64 14.18
C PHE A 144 -28.83 0.72 12.73
N LEU A 145 -28.91 -0.39 11.99
CA LEU A 145 -28.79 -0.39 10.54
C LEU A 145 -30.11 0.07 9.94
N GLU A 146 -30.06 1.13 9.14
CA GLU A 146 -31.14 1.60 8.28
C GLU A 146 -30.79 1.16 6.85
N PRO A 147 -31.40 0.06 6.33
CA PRO A 147 -31.03 -0.49 5.04
C PRO A 147 -31.14 0.54 3.92
N GLY A 148 -30.14 0.56 3.04
CA GLY A 148 -30.08 1.46 1.90
C GLY A 148 -29.70 0.70 0.62
N PRO A 149 -29.89 1.33 -0.55
CA PRO A 149 -29.36 0.78 -1.80
C PRO A 149 -27.83 0.72 -1.72
N GLU A 150 -27.24 -0.36 -2.21
CA GLU A 150 -25.78 -0.46 -2.30
C GLU A 150 -25.23 0.63 -3.23
N PRO A 151 -24.12 1.30 -2.84
CA PRO A 151 -23.36 2.16 -3.72
C PRO A 151 -22.66 1.22 -4.69
N VAL A 152 -23.33 0.91 -5.79
CA VAL A 152 -22.66 0.22 -6.87
C VAL A 152 -21.86 1.29 -7.60
N ALA A 153 -20.56 1.37 -7.30
CA ALA A 153 -19.60 1.91 -8.25
C ALA A 153 -19.65 0.97 -9.46
N PHE A 154 -20.66 1.11 -10.33
CA PHE A 154 -20.89 0.22 -11.45
C PHE A 154 -20.00 0.71 -12.60
N ARG A 155 -18.93 -0.03 -12.89
CA ARG A 155 -18.35 -0.01 -14.24
C ARG A 155 -19.18 -1.01 -15.05
N GLY A 156 -19.47 -0.69 -16.32
CA GLY A 156 -20.39 -1.39 -17.22
C GLY A 156 -20.18 -2.90 -17.37
N PRO A 157 -20.85 -3.57 -18.34
CA PRO A 157 -20.63 -5.00 -18.56
C PRO A 157 -19.14 -5.29 -18.77
N THR A 158 -18.60 -6.25 -18.03
CA THR A 158 -17.18 -6.62 -18.12
C THR A 158 -16.95 -7.55 -19.29
N THR A 159 -15.94 -7.24 -20.09
CA THR A 159 -15.52 -7.99 -21.28
C THR A 159 -14.98 -9.35 -20.84
N GLU A 160 -15.50 -10.44 -21.40
CA GLU A 160 -15.08 -11.82 -21.10
C GLU A 160 -13.99 -12.34 -22.06
N GLN A 161 -13.75 -11.61 -23.15
CA GLN A 161 -12.74 -11.96 -24.14
C GLN A 161 -12.04 -10.69 -24.62
N SER A 162 -10.74 -10.58 -24.34
CA SER A 162 -9.92 -9.45 -24.78
C SER A 162 -9.84 -9.37 -26.30
N ALA A 163 -9.76 -8.15 -26.83
CA ALA A 163 -9.40 -7.83 -28.20
C ALA A 163 -8.03 -8.41 -28.59
N LEU A 164 -7.18 -8.73 -27.63
CA LEU A 164 -5.84 -9.32 -27.83
C LEU A 164 -5.83 -10.87 -27.74
N SER A 165 -7.00 -11.50 -27.63
CA SER A 165 -7.12 -12.96 -27.47
C SER A 165 -6.80 -13.79 -28.73
N ASP A 166 -6.78 -13.17 -29.90
CA ASP A 166 -6.57 -13.83 -31.19
C ASP A 166 -5.94 -12.90 -32.25
N GLY A 167 -5.58 -13.47 -33.40
CA GLY A 167 -4.95 -12.75 -34.52
C GLY A 167 -3.42 -12.67 -34.41
N GLN A 168 -2.81 -11.85 -35.27
CA GLN A 168 -1.41 -11.44 -35.14
C GLN A 168 -1.38 -10.03 -34.56
N ILE A 169 -0.74 -9.85 -33.41
CA ILE A 169 -0.75 -8.60 -32.65
C ILE A 169 0.65 -7.99 -32.61
N TYR A 170 0.72 -6.68 -32.87
CA TYR A 170 1.95 -5.89 -32.83
C TYR A 170 1.73 -4.63 -32.00
N LYS A 171 2.60 -4.36 -31.03
CA LYS A 171 2.56 -3.18 -30.16
C LYS A 171 3.39 -2.04 -30.79
N ILE A 172 2.83 -0.83 -30.77
CA ILE A 172 3.52 0.41 -31.14
C ILE A 172 3.36 1.43 -30.01
N ALA A 173 4.33 2.32 -29.88
CA ALA A 173 4.29 3.42 -28.91
C ALA A 173 4.28 4.79 -29.59
N VAL A 174 3.59 5.75 -29.00
CA VAL A 174 3.56 7.15 -29.41
C VAL A 174 3.92 8.04 -28.23
N ARG A 175 4.63 9.14 -28.49
CA ARG A 175 5.03 10.13 -27.47
C ARG A 175 4.24 11.42 -27.54
N GLU A 176 3.67 11.71 -28.70
CA GLU A 176 3.01 12.97 -28.98
C GLU A 176 1.62 12.72 -29.55
N ARG A 177 0.68 13.59 -29.17
CA ARG A 177 -0.66 13.58 -29.77
C ARG A 177 -0.64 14.12 -31.18
N GLY A 178 -1.44 13.55 -32.08
CA GLY A 178 -1.56 14.03 -33.45
C GLY A 178 -1.92 12.94 -34.45
N VAL A 179 -1.82 13.27 -35.74
CA VAL A 179 -1.88 12.28 -36.82
C VAL A 179 -0.50 11.63 -36.95
N HIS A 180 -0.49 10.30 -36.99
CA HIS A 180 0.68 9.45 -37.17
C HIS A 180 0.57 8.67 -38.48
N ARG A 181 1.73 8.30 -39.06
CA ARG A 181 1.80 7.56 -40.32
C ARG A 181 2.58 6.26 -40.19
N LEU A 182 1.95 5.15 -40.56
CA LEU A 182 2.58 3.84 -40.67
C LEU A 182 2.86 3.55 -42.15
N THR A 183 4.13 3.59 -42.53
CA THR A 183 4.54 3.30 -43.92
C THR A 183 4.73 1.81 -44.16
N TYR A 184 4.70 1.37 -45.42
CA TYR A 184 5.10 0.01 -45.81
C TYR A 184 6.42 -0.43 -45.16
N ASN A 185 7.45 0.42 -45.22
CA ASN A 185 8.77 0.09 -44.65
C ASN A 185 8.73 -0.03 -43.12
N PHE A 186 7.94 0.79 -42.43
CA PHE A 186 7.77 0.67 -40.98
C PHE A 186 7.11 -0.67 -40.61
N LEU A 187 5.98 -1.01 -41.26
CA LEU A 187 5.27 -2.27 -41.00
C LEU A 187 6.16 -3.48 -41.33
N ARG A 188 6.86 -3.47 -42.47
CA ARG A 188 7.66 -4.60 -42.95
C ARG A 188 9.00 -4.76 -42.25
N ASN A 189 9.75 -3.68 -42.06
CA ASN A 189 11.14 -3.76 -41.62
C ASN A 189 11.27 -3.54 -40.11
N GLU A 190 10.54 -2.58 -39.55
CA GLU A 190 10.62 -2.24 -38.12
C GLU A 190 9.73 -3.17 -37.28
N LEU A 191 8.45 -3.30 -37.63
CA LEU A 191 7.52 -4.21 -36.94
C LEU A 191 7.59 -5.67 -37.41
N ARG A 192 8.28 -5.93 -38.53
CA ARG A 192 8.47 -7.28 -39.10
C ARG A 192 7.16 -7.99 -39.43
N ILE A 193 6.17 -7.23 -39.89
CA ILE A 193 4.89 -7.76 -40.39
C ILE A 193 5.12 -8.24 -41.83
N ASP A 194 4.61 -9.43 -42.17
CA ASP A 194 4.57 -9.94 -43.56
C ASP A 194 3.47 -9.21 -44.38
N ILE A 195 3.64 -7.90 -44.50
CA ILE A 195 2.64 -6.99 -45.06
C ILE A 195 2.36 -7.25 -46.55
N ASP A 196 3.30 -7.90 -47.24
CA ASP A 196 3.20 -8.29 -48.65
C ASP A 196 2.08 -9.33 -48.89
N ASN A 197 1.68 -10.08 -47.86
CA ASN A 197 0.70 -11.16 -47.95
C ASN A 197 -0.60 -10.89 -47.15
N ILE A 198 -0.82 -9.63 -46.74
CA ILE A 198 -1.97 -9.22 -45.93
C ILE A 198 -2.91 -8.36 -46.77
N ASP A 199 -4.21 -8.65 -46.71
CA ASP A 199 -5.25 -7.76 -47.22
C ASP A 199 -5.32 -6.49 -46.34
N PRO A 200 -5.07 -5.29 -46.87
CA PRO A 200 -5.10 -4.03 -46.11
C PRO A 200 -6.41 -3.80 -45.33
N ARG A 201 -7.52 -4.41 -45.76
CA ARG A 201 -8.82 -4.30 -45.09
C ARG A 201 -8.87 -5.03 -43.75
N GLN A 202 -8.02 -6.04 -43.56
CA GLN A 202 -7.95 -6.86 -42.35
C GLN A 202 -7.11 -6.23 -41.23
N ILE A 203 -6.43 -5.12 -41.52
CA ILE A 203 -5.66 -4.36 -40.54
C ILE A 203 -6.61 -3.58 -39.64
N LYS A 204 -6.51 -3.84 -38.34
CA LYS A 204 -7.22 -3.16 -37.25
C LYS A 204 -6.20 -2.48 -36.33
N LEU A 205 -6.61 -1.38 -35.69
CA LEU A 205 -5.81 -0.68 -34.68
C LEU A 205 -6.61 -0.65 -33.39
N TYR A 206 -6.00 -0.93 -32.24
CA TYR A 206 -6.64 -0.93 -30.93
C TYR A 206 -5.91 -0.01 -29.96
N GLY A 207 -6.63 0.64 -29.05
CA GLY A 207 -6.08 1.46 -27.97
C GLY A 207 -7.13 2.39 -27.35
N ASN A 208 -6.87 2.90 -26.15
CA ASN A 208 -7.88 3.63 -25.34
C ASN A 208 -7.66 5.15 -25.23
N GLY A 209 -6.89 5.74 -26.15
CA GLY A 209 -6.53 7.16 -26.09
C GLY A 209 -5.42 7.41 -25.05
N GLY A 210 -5.23 8.65 -24.61
CA GLY A 210 -4.12 9.09 -23.75
C GLY A 210 -4.52 9.43 -22.31
N GLY A 211 -3.53 9.81 -21.50
CA GLY A 211 -3.68 10.21 -20.10
C GLY A 211 -3.49 9.07 -19.09
N PRO A 212 -3.32 9.40 -17.79
CA PRO A 212 -3.33 8.42 -16.71
C PRO A 212 -4.72 7.80 -16.54
N LEU A 213 -4.78 6.58 -16.02
CA LEU A 213 -6.06 5.98 -15.63
C LEU A 213 -6.63 6.70 -14.40
N PRO A 214 -7.96 6.86 -14.30
CA PRO A 214 -8.54 7.54 -13.15
C PRO A 214 -8.45 6.71 -11.87
N PHE A 215 -7.99 7.34 -10.79
CA PHE A 215 -7.91 6.69 -9.49
C PHE A 215 -9.28 6.38 -8.88
N TYR A 216 -10.37 7.07 -9.23
CA TYR A 216 -11.69 6.68 -8.74
C TYR A 216 -12.17 5.41 -9.46
N ILE A 217 -12.49 4.35 -8.70
CA ILE A 217 -12.84 3.04 -9.27
C ILE A 217 -14.17 3.05 -10.05
N GLY A 218 -15.08 3.96 -9.68
CA GLY A 218 -16.38 4.16 -10.32
C GLY A 218 -16.35 5.03 -11.57
N GLU A 219 -15.23 5.67 -11.90
CA GLU A 219 -15.13 6.51 -13.10
C GLU A 219 -15.15 5.65 -14.36
N GLU A 220 -16.07 5.98 -15.28
CA GLU A 220 -16.28 5.29 -16.56
C GLU A 220 -15.01 5.30 -17.41
N ARG A 221 -14.68 4.14 -17.97
CA ARG A 221 -13.60 3.96 -18.94
C ARG A 221 -13.83 2.69 -19.74
N ILE A 222 -13.13 2.58 -20.86
CA ILE A 222 -13.14 1.38 -21.70
C ILE A 222 -12.57 0.22 -20.88
N ASP A 223 -13.27 -0.91 -20.91
CA ASP A 223 -12.98 -2.07 -20.06
C ASP A 223 -11.77 -2.88 -20.55
N ASP A 224 -11.70 -3.17 -21.87
CA ASP A 224 -10.56 -3.78 -22.58
C ASP A 224 -9.99 -2.76 -23.58
N LEU A 225 -9.85 -3.06 -24.88
CA LEU A 225 -9.34 -2.14 -25.90
C LEU A 225 -10.41 -1.78 -26.95
N ALA A 226 -10.56 -0.50 -27.23
CA ALA A 226 -11.40 -0.04 -28.34
C ALA A 226 -10.66 -0.12 -29.68
N GLU A 227 -11.37 -0.53 -30.73
CA GLU A 227 -10.87 -0.42 -32.10
C GLU A 227 -10.90 1.04 -32.56
N ASN A 228 -9.79 1.49 -33.13
CA ASN A 228 -9.57 2.85 -33.58
C ASN A 228 -9.76 2.98 -35.09
N ALA A 229 -10.39 4.07 -35.52
CA ALA A 229 -10.60 4.34 -36.94
C ALA A 229 -9.30 4.77 -37.61
N ILE A 230 -8.92 4.06 -38.68
CA ILE A 230 -7.74 4.37 -39.48
C ILE A 230 -8.12 4.79 -40.90
N GLN A 231 -7.23 5.52 -41.57
CA GLN A 231 -7.30 5.74 -43.01
C GLN A 231 -6.18 4.97 -43.68
N VAL A 232 -6.54 4.04 -44.57
CA VAL A 232 -5.58 3.36 -45.44
C VAL A 232 -5.52 4.16 -46.75
N VAL A 233 -4.33 4.64 -47.09
CA VAL A 233 -4.08 5.37 -48.34
C VAL A 233 -3.30 4.43 -49.26
N GLY A 234 -3.90 4.13 -50.42
CA GLY A 234 -3.44 3.04 -51.28
C GLY A 234 -4.00 1.68 -50.86
N GLY A 235 -3.66 0.62 -51.61
CA GLY A 235 -4.09 -0.75 -51.35
C GLY A 235 -5.55 -1.10 -51.70
N GLU A 236 -6.22 -0.31 -52.56
CA GLU A 236 -7.55 -0.64 -53.07
C GLU A 236 -7.55 -1.88 -53.99
N ASP A 237 -6.38 -2.28 -54.47
CA ASP A 237 -6.15 -3.49 -55.25
C ASP A 237 -6.05 -4.76 -54.37
N GLY A 238 -6.18 -4.62 -53.05
CA GLY A 238 -6.12 -5.71 -52.08
C GLY A 238 -4.70 -6.12 -51.68
N SER A 239 -3.68 -5.36 -52.08
CA SER A 239 -2.28 -5.54 -51.67
C SER A 239 -1.77 -4.29 -50.94
N PHE A 240 -0.82 -4.42 -50.01
CA PHE A 240 -0.21 -3.26 -49.34
C PHE A 240 1.21 -3.05 -49.90
N GLY A 241 1.35 -2.20 -50.92
CA GLY A 241 2.60 -1.95 -51.63
C GLY A 241 3.48 -0.83 -51.04
N PRO A 242 4.67 -0.59 -51.59
CA PRO A 242 5.63 0.41 -51.07
C PRO A 242 5.14 1.86 -51.05
N ALA A 243 4.11 2.20 -51.84
CA ALA A 243 3.51 3.54 -51.85
C ALA A 243 2.37 3.70 -50.83
N ASP A 244 1.88 2.59 -50.26
CA ASP A 244 0.73 2.57 -49.38
C ASP A 244 1.14 2.89 -47.94
N TYR A 245 0.21 3.49 -47.19
CA TYR A 245 0.41 3.85 -45.79
C TYR A 245 -0.89 3.94 -45.02
N ILE A 246 -0.80 3.86 -43.70
CA ILE A 246 -1.92 4.04 -42.79
C ILE A 246 -1.74 5.38 -42.06
N LEU A 247 -2.79 6.18 -42.00
CA LEU A 247 -2.90 7.33 -41.11
C LEU A 247 -3.87 6.99 -39.97
N PHE A 248 -3.53 7.43 -38.77
CA PHE A 248 -4.39 7.32 -37.60
C PHE A 248 -4.17 8.49 -36.65
N TYR A 249 -5.18 8.83 -35.86
CA TYR A 249 -5.03 9.78 -34.78
C TYR A 249 -4.63 9.03 -33.51
N ALA A 250 -3.69 9.59 -32.76
CA ALA A 250 -3.29 9.06 -31.48
C ALA A 250 -3.12 10.20 -30.46
N GLU A 251 -3.55 9.94 -29.24
CA GLU A 251 -3.20 10.73 -28.07
C GLU A 251 -1.84 10.29 -27.51
N GLY A 252 -1.12 11.23 -26.90
CA GLY A 252 0.13 10.98 -26.17
C GLY A 252 -0.10 10.41 -24.75
N PRO A 253 0.94 10.32 -23.91
CA PRO A 253 0.82 9.85 -22.53
C PRO A 253 0.00 10.80 -21.65
N ASP A 254 0.09 12.11 -21.91
CA ASP A 254 -0.63 13.15 -21.17
C ASP A 254 -1.96 13.51 -21.84
N LYS A 255 -2.89 14.09 -21.06
CA LYS A 255 -4.22 14.46 -21.56
C LYS A 255 -4.60 15.88 -21.20
N TRP A 256 -5.05 16.65 -22.19
CA TRP A 256 -5.66 17.95 -21.94
C TRP A 256 -7.15 17.79 -21.63
N ARG A 257 -7.62 18.40 -20.54
CA ARG A 257 -9.02 18.42 -20.15
C ARG A 257 -9.57 19.83 -20.10
N PHE A 258 -10.77 20.00 -20.63
CA PHE A 258 -11.54 21.23 -20.46
C PHE A 258 -12.26 21.20 -19.11
N ASN A 259 -12.07 22.24 -18.31
CA ASN A 259 -12.80 22.45 -17.06
C ASN A 259 -13.98 23.40 -17.34
N ASP A 260 -15.20 22.87 -17.39
CA ASP A 260 -16.41 23.64 -17.68
C ASP A 260 -16.64 24.79 -16.68
N ASN A 261 -16.31 24.58 -15.41
CA ASN A 261 -16.50 25.58 -14.35
C ASN A 261 -15.51 26.75 -14.48
N ALA A 262 -14.26 26.46 -14.82
CA ALA A 262 -13.22 27.48 -14.99
C ALA A 262 -13.19 28.08 -16.42
N GLY A 263 -13.77 27.40 -17.40
CA GLY A 263 -13.74 27.77 -18.81
C GLY A 263 -12.35 27.70 -19.43
N GLN A 264 -11.51 26.78 -18.96
CA GLN A 264 -10.07 26.70 -19.28
C GLN A 264 -9.62 25.25 -19.48
N PHE A 265 -8.52 25.05 -20.21
CA PHE A 265 -7.89 23.74 -20.37
C PHE A 265 -6.76 23.56 -19.35
N GLY A 266 -6.64 22.35 -18.80
CA GLY A 266 -5.55 21.90 -17.95
C GLY A 266 -4.92 20.61 -18.47
N LEU A 267 -3.67 20.37 -18.12
CA LEU A 267 -2.95 19.14 -18.45
C LEU A 267 -3.02 18.16 -17.27
N ASP A 268 -3.58 16.99 -17.52
CA ASP A 268 -3.44 15.80 -16.68
C ASP A 268 -2.21 15.03 -17.16
N LYS A 269 -1.12 15.16 -16.40
CA LYS A 269 0.16 14.55 -16.72
C LYS A 269 0.21 13.09 -16.27
N ASN A 270 0.78 12.21 -17.10
CA ASN A 270 1.03 10.83 -16.70
C ASN A 270 2.37 10.71 -15.97
N VAL A 271 2.30 10.32 -14.70
CA VAL A 271 3.46 10.19 -13.81
C VAL A 271 4.13 8.81 -13.87
N TYR A 272 3.52 7.84 -14.56
CA TYR A 272 3.98 6.46 -14.61
C TYR A 272 4.59 6.04 -15.96
N ASP A 273 4.24 6.71 -17.05
CA ASP A 273 4.77 6.42 -18.39
C ASP A 273 4.92 7.70 -19.24
N THR A 274 5.95 7.73 -20.08
CA THR A 274 6.22 8.82 -21.05
C THR A 274 5.78 8.46 -22.46
N ARG A 275 5.17 7.28 -22.63
CA ARG A 275 4.63 6.76 -23.88
C ARG A 275 3.17 6.39 -23.71
N ASN A 276 2.46 6.37 -24.82
CA ASN A 276 1.15 5.76 -24.95
C ASN A 276 1.21 4.65 -26.00
N PHE A 277 0.42 3.59 -25.89
CA PHE A 277 0.53 2.43 -26.77
C PHE A 277 -0.76 2.10 -27.51
N TYR A 278 -0.57 1.54 -28.69
CA TYR A 278 -1.61 1.05 -29.58
C TYR A 278 -1.20 -0.31 -30.13
N PHE A 279 -2.18 -1.11 -30.54
CA PHE A 279 -1.98 -2.47 -31.02
C PHE A 279 -2.51 -2.63 -32.43
N ILE A 280 -1.64 -3.03 -33.36
CA ILE A 280 -2.04 -3.42 -34.71
C ILE A 280 -2.43 -4.89 -34.66
N LYS A 281 -3.65 -5.19 -35.08
CA LYS A 281 -4.18 -6.55 -35.13
C LYS A 281 -4.50 -6.93 -36.57
N ILE A 282 -3.91 -8.04 -37.04
CA ILE A 282 -4.23 -8.66 -38.32
C ILE A 282 -5.15 -9.86 -38.04
N SER A 283 -6.40 -9.75 -38.48
CA SER A 283 -7.42 -10.80 -38.25
C SER A 283 -8.54 -10.70 -39.29
N PRO A 284 -9.30 -11.78 -39.55
CA PRO A 284 -10.44 -11.76 -40.46
C PRO A 284 -11.45 -10.65 -40.16
N GLY A 285 -12.17 -10.22 -41.20
CA GLY A 285 -13.12 -9.10 -41.13
C GLY A 285 -12.46 -7.74 -41.34
N ASN A 286 -13.26 -6.76 -41.75
CA ASN A 286 -12.77 -5.42 -42.05
C ASN A 286 -12.50 -4.65 -40.75
N GLY A 287 -11.38 -3.94 -40.68
CA GLY A 287 -11.12 -3.01 -39.59
C GLY A 287 -11.90 -1.70 -39.71
N LEU A 288 -11.97 -0.97 -38.60
CA LEU A 288 -12.63 0.33 -38.53
C LEU A 288 -11.91 1.35 -39.41
N ARG A 289 -12.67 2.16 -40.14
CA ARG A 289 -12.16 3.19 -41.05
C ARG A 289 -12.74 4.55 -40.72
N ILE A 290 -11.97 5.61 -40.95
CA ILE A 290 -12.42 6.99 -40.81
C ILE A 290 -13.62 7.23 -41.74
N GLN A 291 -14.70 7.79 -41.19
CA GLN A 291 -15.96 8.00 -41.90
C GLN A 291 -16.17 9.48 -42.24
N ASP A 292 -16.89 9.74 -43.33
CA ASP A 292 -17.30 11.10 -43.69
C ASP A 292 -18.57 11.50 -42.93
N VAL A 293 -18.60 12.73 -42.42
CA VAL A 293 -19.71 13.31 -41.66
C VAL A 293 -20.44 14.32 -42.52
N ALA A 294 -21.76 14.12 -42.66
CA ALA A 294 -22.62 15.08 -43.34
C ALA A 294 -22.67 16.41 -42.56
N PRO A 295 -22.70 17.56 -43.24
CA PRO A 295 -22.75 18.85 -42.56
C PRO A 295 -24.06 18.98 -41.77
N PRO A 296 -24.04 19.60 -40.57
CA PRO A 296 -25.28 20.03 -39.93
C PRO A 296 -25.94 21.07 -40.85
N GLY A 297 -27.27 21.16 -40.84
CA GLY A 297 -28.03 22.06 -41.71
C GLY A 297 -27.63 23.55 -41.62
N ASN A 298 -28.41 24.38 -40.95
CA ASN A 298 -28.10 25.82 -40.86
C ASN A 298 -27.12 26.10 -39.71
N ALA A 299 -25.96 26.70 -40.00
CA ALA A 299 -24.94 27.10 -39.01
C ALA A 299 -24.70 28.61 -39.08
N ALA A 300 -25.39 29.38 -38.24
CA ALA A 300 -25.37 30.84 -38.27
C ALA A 300 -24.12 31.48 -37.62
N TYR A 301 -23.46 30.78 -36.69
CA TYR A 301 -22.23 31.25 -36.08
C TYR A 301 -21.02 30.86 -36.94
N ILE A 302 -20.10 31.81 -37.16
CA ILE A 302 -18.87 31.60 -37.90
C ILE A 302 -17.70 31.76 -36.94
N SER A 303 -16.92 30.69 -36.77
CA SER A 303 -15.71 30.68 -35.98
C SER A 303 -14.49 30.93 -36.87
N THR A 304 -13.79 32.04 -36.62
CA THR A 304 -12.52 32.42 -37.26
C THR A 304 -11.37 32.46 -36.25
N ALA A 305 -11.58 31.95 -35.04
CA ALA A 305 -10.63 31.97 -33.94
C ALA A 305 -10.87 30.77 -33.02
N PHE A 306 -9.85 30.31 -32.30
CA PHE A 306 -9.93 29.12 -31.45
C PHE A 306 -9.16 29.33 -30.14
N ASP A 307 -9.53 28.58 -29.11
CA ASP A 307 -8.82 28.54 -27.82
C ASP A 307 -7.58 27.66 -27.98
N ASP A 308 -6.44 28.09 -27.50
CA ASP A 308 -5.18 27.34 -27.55
C ASP A 308 -4.45 27.37 -26.21
N TYR A 309 -3.54 26.42 -26.00
CA TYR A 309 -2.89 26.25 -24.71
C TYR A 309 -1.51 25.63 -24.83
N ALA A 310 -0.65 25.93 -23.87
CA ALA A 310 0.67 25.31 -23.72
C ALA A 310 1.10 25.32 -22.26
N ARG A 311 1.89 24.31 -21.85
CA ARG A 311 2.47 24.19 -20.51
C ARG A 311 3.97 23.93 -20.61
N LEU A 312 4.73 24.66 -19.80
CA LEU A 312 6.13 24.40 -19.50
C LEU A 312 6.18 23.72 -18.14
N GLU A 313 6.67 22.49 -18.10
CA GLU A 313 6.76 21.68 -16.89
C GLU A 313 7.95 20.74 -17.06
N LYS A 314 9.05 21.07 -16.40
CA LYS A 314 10.28 20.29 -16.40
C LYS A 314 10.29 19.47 -15.12
N GLU A 315 10.43 18.16 -15.25
CA GLU A 315 10.49 17.24 -14.12
C GLU A 315 11.91 16.73 -13.98
N SER A 316 12.57 17.10 -12.89
CA SER A 316 13.95 16.72 -12.61
C SER A 316 14.23 16.39 -11.15
N VAL A 317 13.34 16.81 -10.23
CA VAL A 317 13.57 16.71 -8.79
C VAL A 317 12.33 16.18 -8.09
N ASN A 318 12.49 15.12 -7.30
CA ASN A 318 11.53 14.75 -6.25
C ASN A 318 12.03 15.32 -4.91
N LEU A 319 11.21 16.15 -4.26
CA LEU A 319 11.64 16.90 -3.07
C LEU A 319 12.07 16.00 -1.91
N PHE A 320 11.42 14.85 -1.71
CA PHE A 320 11.76 13.95 -0.62
C PHE A 320 12.99 13.08 -0.92
N HIS A 321 13.28 12.81 -2.19
CA HIS A 321 14.51 12.12 -2.57
C HIS A 321 15.75 12.99 -2.31
N GLU A 322 15.69 14.28 -2.67
CA GLU A 322 16.81 15.21 -2.44
C GLU A 322 17.02 15.51 -0.95
N TRP A 323 16.01 15.22 -0.11
CA TRP A 323 16.06 15.58 1.29
C TRP A 323 16.58 14.44 2.17
N VAL A 324 17.76 14.66 2.76
CA VAL A 324 18.49 13.68 3.59
C VAL A 324 17.74 13.13 4.81
N LYS A 325 16.60 13.73 5.19
CA LYS A 325 15.76 13.30 6.34
C LYS A 325 14.51 12.52 5.90
N ALA A 326 14.30 12.31 4.61
CA ALA A 326 13.20 11.54 4.05
C ALA A 326 13.69 10.49 3.04
N GLN A 327 12.74 9.78 2.46
CA GLN A 327 12.93 8.87 1.32
C GLN A 327 12.06 9.39 0.18
N GLY A 328 12.50 9.21 -1.07
CA GLY A 328 11.75 9.65 -2.25
C GLY A 328 10.31 9.12 -2.21
N SER A 329 9.33 9.99 -2.45
CA SER A 329 7.91 9.61 -2.37
C SER A 329 7.01 10.62 -3.07
N GLY A 330 5.76 10.25 -3.29
CA GLY A 330 4.79 11.09 -3.96
C GLY A 330 4.89 11.01 -5.48
N GLN A 331 3.95 11.69 -6.14
CA GLN A 331 3.82 11.75 -7.59
C GLN A 331 4.34 13.08 -8.17
N ASN A 332 4.58 14.08 -7.32
CA ASN A 332 5.00 15.40 -7.76
C ASN A 332 6.50 15.45 -8.07
N TRP A 333 6.82 16.09 -9.20
CA TRP A 333 8.16 16.36 -9.67
C TRP A 333 8.31 17.83 -10.02
N PHE A 334 9.49 18.38 -9.75
CA PHE A 334 9.76 19.80 -9.93
C PHE A 334 10.97 20.03 -10.83
N GLY A 335 11.00 21.22 -11.41
CA GLY A 335 12.04 21.72 -12.28
C GLY A 335 13.05 22.59 -11.53
N ASP A 336 13.20 23.82 -12.01
CA ASP A 336 14.28 24.70 -11.56
C ASP A 336 14.15 25.08 -10.07
N HIS A 337 15.29 25.05 -9.37
CA HIS A 337 15.42 25.27 -7.92
C HIS A 337 15.88 26.70 -7.61
N PHE A 338 15.17 27.35 -6.69
CA PHE A 338 15.30 28.75 -6.32
C PHE A 338 15.91 28.93 -4.92
N GLU A 339 17.13 28.44 -4.73
CA GLU A 339 17.93 28.66 -3.51
C GLU A 339 19.01 29.71 -3.76
N VAL A 340 20.04 29.35 -4.53
CA VAL A 340 21.14 30.23 -4.95
C VAL A 340 20.69 31.16 -6.08
N ALA A 341 20.15 30.58 -7.14
CA ALA A 341 19.55 31.33 -8.23
C ALA A 341 18.13 31.78 -7.82
N ARG A 342 17.91 33.08 -7.68
CA ARG A 342 16.60 33.62 -7.24
C ARG A 342 15.66 33.95 -8.40
N GLN A 343 16.09 33.70 -9.63
CA GLN A 343 15.29 33.94 -10.83
C GLN A 343 15.77 33.09 -12.01
N TYR A 344 14.82 32.70 -12.85
CA TYR A 344 15.08 32.05 -14.15
C TYR A 344 14.26 32.74 -15.23
N THR A 345 14.91 33.03 -16.36
CA THR A 345 14.28 33.66 -17.54
C THR A 345 14.10 32.62 -18.63
N TYR A 346 12.85 32.45 -19.07
CA TYR A 346 12.46 31.53 -20.12
C TYR A 346 12.20 32.31 -21.40
N ASN A 347 13.16 32.26 -22.32
CA ASN A 347 13.09 33.00 -23.58
C ASN A 347 12.28 32.21 -24.61
N ASN A 348 11.25 32.83 -25.18
CA ASN A 348 10.37 32.24 -26.19
C ASN A 348 9.81 30.86 -25.77
N ALA A 349 9.51 30.67 -24.49
CA ALA A 349 9.06 29.39 -23.95
C ALA A 349 7.69 28.96 -24.48
N PHE A 350 6.87 29.91 -24.95
CA PHE A 350 5.64 29.60 -25.67
C PHE A 350 5.61 30.30 -27.01
N SER A 351 5.04 29.63 -28.02
CA SER A 351 4.76 30.21 -29.32
C SER A 351 3.29 29.98 -29.68
N PHE A 352 2.56 31.09 -29.89
CA PHE A 352 1.16 31.11 -30.28
C PHE A 352 0.98 31.91 -31.59
N PRO A 353 1.44 31.41 -32.75
CA PRO A 353 1.29 32.14 -34.02
C PRO A 353 -0.16 32.54 -34.29
N GLY A 354 -0.41 33.81 -34.61
CA GLY A 354 -1.77 34.30 -34.82
C GLY A 354 -2.54 34.58 -33.52
N LEU A 355 -1.83 34.74 -32.40
CA LEU A 355 -2.36 35.32 -31.16
C LEU A 355 -3.23 36.54 -31.45
N ILE A 356 -4.43 36.58 -30.87
CA ILE A 356 -5.33 37.74 -30.94
C ILE A 356 -5.04 38.64 -29.74
N ALA A 357 -4.17 39.64 -29.92
CA ALA A 357 -3.67 40.47 -28.82
C ALA A 357 -4.74 41.33 -28.10
N SER A 358 -5.95 41.45 -28.65
CA SER A 358 -7.09 42.10 -27.98
C SER A 358 -7.85 41.16 -27.04
N GLU A 359 -7.62 39.86 -27.13
CA GLU A 359 -8.27 38.84 -26.31
C GLU A 359 -7.35 38.48 -25.12
N PRO A 360 -7.91 38.36 -23.90
CA PRO A 360 -7.11 38.01 -22.73
C PRO A 360 -6.56 36.58 -22.81
N ALA A 361 -5.38 36.39 -22.23
CA ALA A 361 -4.78 35.10 -21.93
C ALA A 361 -4.92 34.79 -20.44
N VAL A 362 -5.10 33.52 -20.08
CA VAL A 362 -5.03 33.06 -18.69
C VAL A 362 -3.69 32.40 -18.44
N LEU A 363 -2.95 32.93 -17.46
CA LEU A 363 -1.71 32.38 -16.96
C LEU A 363 -1.98 31.61 -15.67
N ARG A 364 -1.55 30.35 -15.64
CA ARG A 364 -1.49 29.54 -14.42
C ARG A 364 -0.07 29.11 -14.14
N ALA A 365 0.33 29.09 -12.88
CA ALA A 365 1.60 28.50 -12.47
C ALA A 365 1.47 27.85 -11.09
N SER A 366 2.25 26.80 -10.85
CA SER A 366 2.39 26.18 -9.54
C SER A 366 3.86 26.06 -9.16
N MET A 367 4.14 26.29 -7.88
CA MET A 367 5.47 26.26 -7.30
C MET A 367 5.39 25.64 -5.91
N ALA A 368 6.44 24.96 -5.49
CA ALA A 368 6.65 24.58 -4.09
C ALA A 368 7.58 25.60 -3.41
N LEU A 369 7.35 25.89 -2.14
CA LEU A 369 8.09 26.89 -1.37
C LEU A 369 8.39 26.39 0.04
N ARG A 370 9.64 26.53 0.46
CA ARG A 370 10.10 26.18 1.81
C ARG A 370 10.74 27.41 2.46
N ALA A 371 10.05 28.02 3.40
CA ALA A 371 10.54 29.18 4.16
C ALA A 371 9.83 29.33 5.51
N SER A 372 10.51 29.88 6.52
CA SER A 372 9.96 30.09 7.87
C SER A 372 8.91 31.21 7.98
N VAL A 373 8.69 31.96 6.91
CA VAL A 373 7.66 32.99 6.79
C VAL A 373 6.81 32.75 5.56
N LYS A 374 5.57 33.24 5.58
CA LYS A 374 4.74 33.25 4.37
C LYS A 374 5.45 34.04 3.29
N SER A 375 5.49 33.48 2.09
CA SER A 375 6.16 34.10 0.96
C SER A 375 5.51 33.65 -0.35
N ARG A 376 5.95 34.23 -1.46
CA ARG A 376 5.33 34.07 -2.77
C ARG A 376 6.35 34.20 -3.89
N PHE A 377 5.97 33.70 -5.05
CA PHE A 377 6.71 33.88 -6.29
C PHE A 377 6.15 35.04 -7.10
N PHE A 378 6.97 35.50 -8.05
CA PHE A 378 6.61 36.51 -9.01
C PHE A 378 6.87 35.99 -10.42
N ILE A 379 5.97 36.31 -11.35
CA ILE A 379 6.19 36.07 -12.78
C ILE A 379 6.16 37.42 -13.50
N ASP A 380 7.30 37.79 -14.07
CA ASP A 380 7.40 38.95 -14.96
C ASP A 380 7.09 38.51 -16.39
N ILE A 381 5.99 39.01 -16.94
CA ILE A 381 5.52 38.67 -18.28
C ILE A 381 4.91 39.91 -18.92
N ASN A 382 5.31 40.19 -20.16
CA ASN A 382 4.81 41.34 -20.93
C ASN A 382 4.85 42.70 -20.19
N GLY A 383 5.91 42.96 -19.43
CA GLY A 383 6.07 44.20 -18.65
C GLY A 383 5.19 44.30 -17.39
N GLN A 384 4.45 43.25 -17.05
CA GLN A 384 3.69 43.11 -15.81
C GLN A 384 4.44 42.18 -14.86
N SER A 385 4.43 42.48 -13.56
CA SER A 385 4.91 41.58 -12.50
C SER A 385 3.70 41.04 -11.75
N LEU A 386 3.39 39.76 -11.95
CA LEU A 386 2.29 39.07 -11.29
C LEU A 386 2.78 38.41 -10.01
N GLN A 387 1.88 38.16 -9.06
CA GLN A 387 2.20 37.58 -7.76
C GLN A 387 1.39 36.31 -7.55
N SER A 388 2.05 35.21 -7.18
CA SER A 388 1.32 34.03 -6.72
C SER A 388 0.59 34.33 -5.41
N GLU A 389 -0.32 33.43 -5.04
CA GLU A 389 -0.78 33.29 -3.66
C GLU A 389 0.40 33.10 -2.71
N GLU A 390 0.21 33.47 -1.43
CA GLU A 390 1.20 33.20 -0.40
C GLU A 390 1.19 31.74 -0.03
N ALA A 391 2.33 31.07 -0.22
CA ALA A 391 2.55 29.78 0.42
C ALA A 391 2.63 29.99 1.95
N ARG A 392 2.09 29.02 2.68
CA ARG A 392 2.23 28.97 4.14
C ARG A 392 3.70 28.89 4.56
N SER A 393 4.00 29.42 5.73
CA SER A 393 5.30 29.24 6.37
C SER A 393 5.50 27.76 6.77
N VAL A 394 6.73 27.28 6.63
CA VAL A 394 7.24 26.01 7.13
C VAL A 394 8.08 26.31 8.37
N THR A 395 7.57 25.99 9.56
CA THR A 395 8.13 26.43 10.85
C THR A 395 9.43 25.71 11.25
N SER A 396 9.78 24.63 10.57
CA SER A 396 10.90 23.71 10.85
C SER A 396 11.71 23.50 9.57
N VAL A 397 12.49 24.51 9.20
CA VAL A 397 13.40 24.43 8.04
C VAL A 397 14.72 23.73 8.42
N ASP A 398 15.10 23.79 9.70
CA ASP A 398 16.35 23.19 10.25
C ASP A 398 16.16 22.58 11.66
N GLY A 399 14.97 22.05 11.96
CA GLY A 399 14.64 21.50 13.29
C GLY A 399 14.97 20.01 13.45
N GLY A 400 14.93 19.53 14.70
CA GLY A 400 15.05 18.10 15.01
C GLY A 400 13.85 17.27 14.54
N GLY A 401 12.63 17.82 14.59
CA GLY A 401 11.36 17.15 14.23
C GLY A 401 10.99 17.19 12.74
N ASP A 402 11.94 17.53 11.89
CA ASP A 402 11.71 17.89 10.49
C ASP A 402 10.90 16.85 9.69
N ASN A 403 11.17 15.55 9.85
CA ASN A 403 10.50 14.47 9.10
C ASN A 403 9.04 14.19 9.51
N THR A 404 8.50 14.91 10.51
CA THR A 404 7.08 14.84 10.91
C THR A 404 6.29 16.10 10.53
N THR A 405 7.00 17.11 10.04
CA THR A 405 6.44 18.41 9.70
C THR A 405 6.38 18.58 8.19
N VAL A 406 5.48 19.45 7.74
CA VAL A 406 5.37 19.71 6.30
C VAL A 406 6.67 20.29 5.77
N TYR A 407 7.18 19.71 4.70
CA TYR A 407 8.42 20.11 4.05
C TYR A 407 8.28 21.41 3.25
N ALA A 408 7.21 21.56 2.47
CA ALA A 408 6.95 22.73 1.62
C ALA A 408 5.47 23.16 1.59
N GLY A 409 5.23 24.43 1.29
CA GLY A 409 3.91 24.96 0.95
C GLY A 409 3.75 25.13 -0.56
N GLN A 410 2.53 24.99 -1.06
CA GLN A 410 2.21 25.29 -2.45
C GLN A 410 1.96 26.79 -2.64
N ALA A 411 2.48 27.35 -3.74
CA ALA A 411 2.14 28.67 -4.23
C ALA A 411 1.54 28.54 -5.64
N VAL A 412 0.32 29.04 -5.82
CA VAL A 412 -0.39 29.02 -7.11
C VAL A 412 -0.57 30.43 -7.63
N LEU A 413 -0.36 30.63 -8.93
CA LEU A 413 -0.74 31.84 -9.65
C LEU A 413 -1.85 31.47 -10.63
N ASN A 414 -2.93 32.25 -10.65
CA ASN A 414 -3.98 32.16 -11.67
C ASN A 414 -4.46 33.57 -11.99
N ASP A 415 -4.02 34.12 -13.13
CA ASP A 415 -4.28 35.50 -13.49
C ASP A 415 -4.64 35.64 -14.98
N THR A 416 -5.34 36.73 -15.31
CA THR A 416 -5.71 37.08 -16.67
C THR A 416 -4.84 38.24 -17.15
N ILE A 417 -4.09 38.02 -18.22
CA ILE A 417 -3.15 38.99 -18.78
C ILE A 417 -3.46 39.31 -20.24
N GLN A 418 -2.90 40.41 -20.73
CA GLN A 418 -2.86 40.72 -22.15
C GLN A 418 -1.49 40.38 -22.70
N LEU A 419 -1.44 39.61 -23.78
CA LEU A 419 -0.21 39.27 -24.49
C LEU A 419 -0.12 40.11 -25.77
N ASN A 420 1.02 40.75 -26.01
CA ASN A 420 1.26 41.59 -27.20
C ASN A 420 2.15 40.92 -28.27
N SER A 421 2.68 39.74 -27.98
CA SER A 421 3.60 38.99 -28.85
C SER A 421 3.19 37.52 -28.89
N PRO A 422 3.21 36.87 -30.08
CA PRO A 422 2.95 35.44 -30.19
C PRO A 422 4.07 34.60 -29.59
N ASN A 423 5.31 35.10 -29.56
CA ASN A 423 6.42 34.44 -28.86
C ASN A 423 6.51 35.03 -27.45
N VAL A 424 6.26 34.21 -26.45
CA VAL A 424 6.12 34.64 -25.06
C VAL A 424 7.38 34.27 -24.29
N SER A 425 8.02 35.28 -23.73
CA SER A 425 9.09 35.14 -22.75
C SER A 425 8.61 35.61 -21.38
N PHE A 426 9.08 34.99 -20.33
CA PHE A 426 8.78 35.38 -18.95
C PHE A 426 9.94 35.07 -18.02
N THR A 427 9.99 35.75 -16.88
CA THR A 427 10.95 35.48 -15.80
C THR A 427 10.18 35.07 -14.56
N VAL A 428 10.51 33.90 -14.02
CA VAL A 428 10.02 33.49 -12.69
C VAL A 428 11.04 33.96 -11.67
N ARG A 429 10.59 34.62 -10.60
CA ARG A 429 11.43 35.13 -9.53
C ARG A 429 10.91 34.69 -8.18
N TYR A 430 11.84 34.32 -7.31
CA TYR A 430 11.59 34.13 -5.89
C TYR A 430 12.59 35.00 -5.12
N PRO A 431 12.30 36.29 -4.86
CA PRO A 431 13.20 37.12 -4.07
C PRO A 431 13.28 36.60 -2.63
N TYR A 432 14.33 36.95 -1.89
CA TYR A 432 14.41 36.63 -0.46
C TYR A 432 13.20 37.24 0.27
N PRO A 433 12.47 36.44 1.08
CA PRO A 433 11.42 36.99 1.92
C PRO A 433 12.01 37.95 2.95
N GLN A 434 11.31 39.05 3.23
CA GLN A 434 11.79 40.07 4.17
C GLN A 434 11.99 39.44 5.57
N GLY A 435 13.20 39.52 6.10
CA GLY A 435 13.54 39.04 7.44
C GLY A 435 14.12 37.62 7.51
N VAL A 436 14.26 36.90 6.39
CA VAL A 436 14.87 35.56 6.35
C VAL A 436 15.93 35.55 5.25
N ALA A 437 17.20 35.75 5.63
CA ALA A 437 18.28 35.86 4.65
C ALA A 437 18.89 34.50 4.27
N ASP A 438 18.81 33.48 5.14
CA ASP A 438 19.67 32.29 4.99
C ASP A 438 18.92 30.97 4.68
N PHE A 439 17.61 30.84 4.96
CA PHE A 439 16.88 29.56 4.78
C PHE A 439 15.52 29.74 4.08
N SER A 440 15.57 29.84 2.75
CA SER A 440 14.40 30.01 1.88
C SER A 440 14.66 29.41 0.51
N GLU A 441 13.85 28.43 0.13
CA GLU A 441 13.96 27.70 -1.12
C GLU A 441 12.61 27.62 -1.83
N GLY A 442 12.63 27.34 -3.12
CA GLY A 442 11.42 27.00 -3.86
C GLY A 442 11.73 26.32 -5.18
N TRP A 443 10.71 25.70 -5.77
CA TRP A 443 10.85 24.92 -6.99
C TRP A 443 9.69 25.19 -7.93
N LEU A 444 9.97 25.34 -9.22
CA LEU A 444 8.93 25.47 -10.23
C LEU A 444 8.35 24.10 -10.58
N ASP A 445 7.04 23.94 -10.44
CA ASP A 445 6.31 22.79 -11.00
C ASP A 445 5.99 23.09 -12.47
N TYR A 446 5.09 24.04 -12.73
CA TYR A 446 4.75 24.42 -14.10
C TYR A 446 4.36 25.89 -14.28
N VAL A 447 4.44 26.33 -15.55
CA VAL A 447 3.78 27.54 -16.08
C VAL A 447 2.91 27.14 -17.27
N GLN A 448 1.66 27.58 -17.32
CA GLN A 448 0.69 27.24 -18.36
C GLN A 448 -0.04 28.50 -18.84
N LEU A 449 -0.26 28.58 -20.16
CA LEU A 449 -1.07 29.62 -20.79
C LEU A 449 -2.26 29.02 -21.52
N ASN A 450 -3.43 29.65 -21.38
CA ASN A 450 -4.59 29.49 -22.26
C ASN A 450 -4.80 30.82 -23.01
N VAL A 451 -4.88 30.78 -24.33
CA VAL A 451 -4.93 31.97 -25.20
C VAL A 451 -6.01 31.84 -26.27
N ARG A 452 -6.32 32.94 -26.96
CA ARG A 452 -7.13 32.93 -28.18
C ARG A 452 -6.26 33.22 -29.40
N ARG A 453 -6.36 32.38 -30.43
CA ARG A 453 -5.64 32.53 -31.70
C ARG A 453 -6.60 32.64 -32.88
N ALA A 454 -6.20 33.34 -33.93
CA ALA A 454 -6.88 33.33 -35.21
C ALA A 454 -6.80 31.92 -35.81
N LEU A 455 -7.91 31.43 -36.36
CA LEU A 455 -8.00 30.09 -36.96
C LEU A 455 -7.32 30.12 -38.35
N ARG A 456 -6.01 29.94 -38.34
CA ARG A 456 -5.16 29.89 -39.54
C ARG A 456 -4.19 28.73 -39.41
N MET A 457 -3.99 27.98 -40.48
CA MET A 457 -3.08 26.82 -40.48
C MET A 457 -1.64 27.28 -40.24
N GLU A 458 -0.95 26.59 -39.33
CA GLU A 458 0.45 26.80 -38.95
C GLU A 458 1.10 25.43 -38.74
N GLY A 459 2.34 25.25 -39.20
CA GLY A 459 3.04 23.96 -39.12
C GLY A 459 2.45 22.86 -40.02
N THR A 460 2.79 21.61 -39.74
CA THR A 460 2.33 20.43 -40.49
C THR A 460 0.98 19.90 -40.00
N GLN A 461 0.70 20.03 -38.70
CA GLN A 461 -0.56 19.69 -38.08
C GLN A 461 -0.89 20.66 -36.94
N MET A 462 -2.17 20.95 -36.73
CA MET A 462 -2.66 21.92 -35.75
C MET A 462 -4.00 21.47 -35.16
N HIS A 463 -4.04 21.33 -33.84
CA HIS A 463 -5.28 21.08 -33.09
C HIS A 463 -6.01 22.40 -32.86
N PHE A 464 -7.35 22.40 -32.98
CA PHE A 464 -8.16 23.58 -32.68
C PHE A 464 -9.54 23.22 -32.13
N ARG A 465 -10.04 24.09 -31.26
CA ARG A 465 -11.36 24.01 -30.63
C ARG A 465 -11.84 25.40 -30.25
N ASP A 466 -13.15 25.62 -30.30
CA ASP A 466 -13.74 26.91 -29.96
C ASP A 466 -14.82 26.77 -28.90
N ARG A 467 -14.54 27.17 -27.66
CA ARG A 467 -15.52 27.16 -26.57
C ARG A 467 -16.70 28.11 -26.80
N ARG A 468 -16.55 29.15 -27.61
CA ARG A 468 -17.67 30.06 -27.95
C ARG A 468 -18.71 29.36 -28.83
N SER A 469 -18.32 28.29 -29.52
CA SER A 469 -19.25 27.47 -30.32
C SER A 469 -20.30 26.74 -29.48
N LEU A 470 -20.04 26.52 -28.17
CA LEU A 470 -20.97 25.89 -27.22
C LEU A 470 -22.29 26.67 -27.07
N ALA A 471 -22.28 27.98 -27.34
CA ALA A 471 -23.47 28.82 -27.30
C ALA A 471 -24.38 28.65 -28.54
N HIS A 472 -23.99 27.80 -29.50
CA HIS A 472 -24.65 27.66 -30.78
C HIS A 472 -24.92 26.18 -31.12
N PRO A 473 -26.08 25.85 -31.73
CA PRO A 473 -26.39 24.48 -32.11
C PRO A 473 -25.44 23.92 -33.19
N ALA A 474 -24.99 24.78 -34.10
CA ALA A 474 -24.02 24.45 -35.13
C ALA A 474 -23.16 25.68 -35.48
N THR A 475 -21.91 25.43 -35.86
CA THR A 475 -20.90 26.45 -36.14
C THR A 475 -20.19 26.14 -37.46
N THR A 476 -19.97 27.17 -38.28
CA THR A 476 -19.09 27.11 -39.44
C THR A 476 -17.68 27.52 -39.04
N PHE A 477 -16.71 26.63 -39.15
CA PHE A 477 -15.29 26.92 -38.91
C PHE A 477 -14.64 27.40 -40.21
N GLN A 478 -13.88 28.49 -40.15
CA GLN A 478 -13.15 29.04 -41.29
C GLN A 478 -11.64 29.04 -41.01
N LEU A 479 -10.94 28.07 -41.59
CA LEU A 479 -9.50 27.92 -41.49
C LEU A 479 -8.82 28.67 -42.64
N GLN A 480 -8.08 29.72 -42.29
CA GLN A 480 -7.25 30.48 -43.23
C GLN A 480 -5.90 29.80 -43.46
N ASN A 481 -5.18 30.20 -44.52
CA ASN A 481 -3.90 29.62 -44.93
C ASN A 481 -3.94 28.10 -45.18
N ALA A 482 -5.11 27.57 -45.52
CA ALA A 482 -5.29 26.16 -45.80
C ALA A 482 -4.92 25.85 -47.26
N GLY A 483 -3.70 25.33 -47.47
CA GLY A 483 -3.25 24.83 -48.78
C GLY A 483 -4.11 23.68 -49.32
N ALA A 484 -3.88 23.29 -50.58
CA ALA A 484 -4.71 22.32 -51.29
C ALA A 484 -4.79 20.93 -50.62
N ASN A 485 -3.75 20.56 -49.86
CA ASN A 485 -3.60 19.25 -49.24
C ASN A 485 -4.00 19.23 -47.75
N ILE A 486 -4.48 20.35 -47.21
CA ILE A 486 -4.88 20.42 -45.79
C ILE A 486 -6.17 19.63 -45.59
N GLU A 487 -6.11 18.55 -44.83
CA GLU A 487 -7.29 17.84 -44.35
C GLU A 487 -7.68 18.32 -42.95
N VAL A 488 -8.91 18.00 -42.54
CA VAL A 488 -9.39 18.21 -41.18
C VAL A 488 -10.10 16.96 -40.72
N TRP A 489 -9.80 16.48 -39.52
CA TRP A 489 -10.56 15.45 -38.82
C TRP A 489 -11.22 16.04 -37.57
N ASP A 490 -12.48 15.66 -37.30
CA ASP A 490 -13.13 15.78 -36.00
C ASP A 490 -12.58 14.67 -35.10
N ILE A 491 -11.87 15.07 -34.04
CA ILE A 491 -11.22 14.20 -33.06
C ILE A 491 -11.89 14.33 -31.69
N THR A 492 -13.12 14.85 -31.63
CA THR A 492 -13.91 14.91 -30.39
C THR A 492 -14.04 13.52 -29.75
N ASN A 493 -14.11 12.47 -30.57
CA ASN A 493 -13.81 11.10 -30.16
C ASN A 493 -12.47 10.70 -30.78
N PRO A 494 -11.36 10.67 -30.02
CA PRO A 494 -10.04 10.39 -30.58
C PRO A 494 -9.89 8.95 -31.09
N LEU A 495 -10.76 8.04 -30.67
CA LEU A 495 -10.77 6.63 -31.08
C LEU A 495 -11.46 6.44 -32.43
N ALA A 496 -12.42 7.29 -32.75
CA ALA A 496 -13.13 7.25 -34.02
C ALA A 496 -13.13 8.63 -34.70
N PRO A 497 -11.96 9.14 -35.16
CA PRO A 497 -11.91 10.38 -35.92
C PRO A 497 -12.80 10.31 -37.16
N ALA A 498 -13.38 11.45 -37.52
CA ALA A 498 -14.30 11.55 -38.64
C ALA A 498 -13.99 12.76 -39.53
N ARG A 499 -14.31 12.67 -40.83
CA ARG A 499 -14.00 13.70 -41.82
C ARG A 499 -15.23 14.58 -42.09
N PRO A 500 -15.25 15.86 -41.68
CA PRO A 500 -16.33 16.76 -42.04
C PRO A 500 -16.31 17.09 -43.54
N ALA A 501 -17.46 17.44 -44.12
CA ALA A 501 -17.54 17.93 -45.49
C ALA A 501 -16.84 19.29 -45.64
N LEU A 502 -15.74 19.32 -46.39
CA LEU A 502 -14.90 20.51 -46.59
C LEU A 502 -15.32 21.30 -47.84
N ALA A 503 -15.39 22.63 -47.70
CA ALA A 503 -15.56 23.58 -48.80
C ALA A 503 -14.34 24.51 -48.90
N ARG A 504 -13.81 24.71 -50.11
CA ARG A 504 -12.62 25.53 -50.36
C ARG A 504 -12.95 26.76 -51.20
N ALA A 505 -12.38 27.90 -50.80
CA ALA A 505 -12.39 29.13 -51.57
C ALA A 505 -10.99 29.79 -51.48
N GLY A 506 -10.15 29.58 -52.50
CA GLY A 506 -8.75 29.99 -52.46
C GLY A 506 -7.98 29.26 -51.34
N ASN A 507 -7.30 30.02 -50.47
CA ASN A 507 -6.57 29.50 -49.30
C ASN A 507 -7.44 29.41 -48.03
N GLN A 508 -8.76 29.55 -48.14
CA GLN A 508 -9.69 29.35 -47.04
C GLN A 508 -10.37 27.98 -47.17
N LEU A 509 -10.31 27.20 -46.11
CA LEU A 509 -11.08 25.97 -45.92
C LEU A 509 -12.22 26.24 -44.92
N SER A 510 -13.41 25.77 -45.21
CA SER A 510 -14.57 25.91 -44.32
C SER A 510 -15.38 24.63 -44.22
N PHE A 511 -15.92 24.35 -43.05
CA PHE A 511 -16.84 23.24 -42.80
C PHE A 511 -17.76 23.58 -41.63
N ALA A 512 -18.91 22.91 -41.55
CA ALA A 512 -19.87 23.11 -40.46
C ALA A 512 -19.90 21.87 -39.55
N ALA A 513 -20.06 22.09 -38.23
CA ALA A 513 -20.20 21.02 -37.24
C ALA A 513 -21.26 21.37 -36.18
N ALA A 514 -21.89 20.35 -35.59
CA ALA A 514 -22.82 20.52 -34.48
C ALA A 514 -22.03 20.77 -33.19
N THR A 515 -22.29 21.88 -32.48
CA THR A 515 -21.41 22.39 -31.42
C THR A 515 -22.09 22.50 -30.06
N GLN A 516 -23.12 21.69 -29.80
CA GLN A 516 -23.73 21.57 -28.48
C GLN A 516 -22.82 20.85 -27.45
N THR A 517 -21.79 20.16 -27.95
CA THR A 517 -20.64 19.68 -27.18
C THR A 517 -19.39 20.36 -27.73
N LEU A 518 -18.37 20.53 -26.90
CA LEU A 518 -17.12 21.14 -27.35
C LEU A 518 -16.48 20.19 -28.38
N ARG A 519 -16.32 20.69 -29.60
CA ARG A 519 -15.68 19.94 -30.67
C ARG A 519 -14.19 20.22 -30.69
N GLU A 520 -13.40 19.16 -30.83
CA GLU A 520 -11.98 19.25 -31.09
C GLU A 520 -11.66 18.72 -32.48
N PHE A 521 -10.86 19.47 -33.22
CA PHE A 521 -10.47 19.17 -34.58
C PHE A 521 -8.96 19.19 -34.71
N ILE A 522 -8.45 18.44 -35.68
CA ILE A 522 -7.06 18.53 -36.13
C ILE A 522 -7.04 18.84 -37.62
N ALA A 523 -6.33 19.91 -38.00
CA ALA A 523 -6.00 20.22 -39.39
C ALA A 523 -4.57 19.77 -39.69
N PHE A 524 -4.30 19.17 -40.84
CA PHE A 524 -2.96 18.69 -41.18
C PHE A 524 -2.72 18.64 -42.69
N ASP A 525 -1.47 18.78 -43.12
CA ASP A 525 -1.07 18.65 -44.52
C ASP A 525 -0.81 17.17 -44.87
N ALA A 526 -1.72 16.57 -45.64
CA ALA A 526 -1.65 15.15 -46.00
C ALA A 526 -0.41 14.75 -46.82
N ASN A 527 0.34 15.71 -47.37
CA ASN A 527 1.57 15.47 -48.14
C ASN A 527 2.86 15.66 -47.34
N GLN A 528 2.78 16.02 -46.05
CA GLN A 528 3.96 16.19 -45.19
C GLN A 528 4.32 14.90 -44.44
N GLU A 529 5.49 14.91 -43.82
CA GLU A 529 5.88 13.86 -42.87
C GLU A 529 5.15 14.05 -41.53
N PHE A 530 4.72 12.91 -40.97
CA PHE A 530 4.08 12.83 -39.66
C PHE A 530 5.03 12.17 -38.67
N PRO A 531 4.84 12.39 -37.35
CA PRO A 531 5.52 11.62 -36.33
C PRO A 531 5.41 10.11 -36.61
N LEU A 532 6.54 9.43 -36.53
CA LEU A 532 6.61 7.99 -36.68
C LEU A 532 6.49 7.34 -35.29
N PRO A 533 5.55 6.41 -35.09
CA PRO A 533 5.50 5.62 -33.87
C PRO A 533 6.78 4.81 -33.64
N GLU A 534 7.06 4.49 -32.39
CA GLU A 534 8.13 3.55 -32.01
C GLU A 534 7.61 2.11 -32.16
N ALA A 535 8.37 1.27 -32.87
CA ALA A 535 8.06 -0.15 -33.03
C ALA A 535 8.47 -0.90 -31.75
N VAL A 536 7.49 -1.43 -31.00
CA VAL A 536 7.77 -2.29 -29.84
C VAL A 536 7.93 -3.74 -30.30
N GLY A 537 7.04 -4.21 -31.17
CA GLY A 537 7.15 -5.52 -31.83
C GLY A 537 5.95 -6.43 -31.61
N PRO A 538 6.03 -7.71 -32.04
CA PRO A 538 4.95 -8.67 -31.87
C PRO A 538 4.75 -9.02 -30.40
N ILE A 539 3.50 -9.22 -29.99
CA ILE A 539 3.15 -9.74 -28.66
C ILE A 539 2.32 -11.02 -28.79
N PRO A 540 2.43 -11.98 -27.85
CA PRO A 540 1.58 -13.16 -27.84
C PRO A 540 0.12 -12.77 -27.56
N ASN A 541 -0.80 -13.62 -28.02
CA ASN A 541 -2.21 -13.46 -27.68
C ASN A 541 -2.43 -13.70 -26.18
N GLN A 542 -3.36 -12.95 -25.61
CA GLN A 542 -3.63 -12.92 -24.17
C GLN A 542 -5.11 -12.63 -23.90
N ASN A 543 -5.61 -13.13 -22.78
CA ASN A 543 -7.02 -12.94 -22.40
C ASN A 543 -7.17 -12.98 -20.87
N LEU A 544 -6.65 -11.97 -20.18
CA LEU A 544 -6.86 -11.81 -18.73
C LEU A 544 -8.34 -11.55 -18.42
N HIS A 545 -9.05 -10.92 -19.36
CA HIS A 545 -10.50 -10.82 -19.39
C HIS A 545 -11.23 -12.18 -19.42
N GLY A 546 -10.58 -13.31 -19.64
CA GLY A 546 -11.20 -14.64 -19.60
C GLY A 546 -11.09 -15.37 -18.27
N ILE A 547 -10.33 -14.82 -17.31
CA ILE A 547 -10.01 -15.52 -16.06
C ILE A 547 -11.24 -15.57 -15.13
N SER A 548 -11.52 -16.77 -14.61
CA SER A 548 -12.52 -17.04 -13.57
C SER A 548 -12.01 -18.11 -12.59
N ASP A 549 -12.70 -18.29 -11.47
CA ASP A 549 -12.45 -19.36 -10.49
C ASP A 549 -11.02 -19.42 -9.94
N VAL A 550 -10.40 -18.25 -9.75
CA VAL A 550 -9.04 -18.11 -9.21
C VAL A 550 -9.05 -17.74 -7.73
N ASP A 551 -8.17 -18.34 -6.93
CA ASP A 551 -7.96 -18.01 -5.51
C ASP A 551 -6.85 -16.96 -5.33
N MET A 552 -5.78 -17.08 -6.12
CA MET A 552 -4.58 -16.26 -6.04
C MET A 552 -4.05 -15.88 -7.42
N VAL A 553 -3.54 -14.66 -7.55
CA VAL A 553 -2.73 -14.25 -8.70
C VAL A 553 -1.32 -13.94 -8.22
N ILE A 554 -0.33 -14.42 -8.97
CA ILE A 554 1.05 -13.96 -8.86
C ILE A 554 1.34 -13.07 -10.08
N LEU A 555 1.49 -11.76 -9.82
CA LEU A 555 1.98 -10.81 -10.81
C LEU A 555 3.51 -10.84 -10.77
N TYR A 556 4.15 -11.06 -11.92
CA TYR A 556 5.60 -11.14 -11.98
C TYR A 556 6.18 -10.26 -13.08
N TYR A 557 7.40 -9.77 -12.84
CA TYR A 557 8.23 -9.24 -13.90
C TYR A 557 8.88 -10.39 -14.68
N ARG A 558 8.99 -10.25 -16.01
CA ARG A 558 9.37 -11.33 -16.93
C ARG A 558 10.59 -12.15 -16.50
N ASP A 559 11.61 -11.49 -15.97
CA ASP A 559 12.86 -12.15 -15.56
C ASP A 559 12.69 -13.07 -14.32
N PHE A 560 11.55 -13.02 -13.63
CA PHE A 560 11.23 -13.82 -12.45
C PHE A 560 10.22 -14.94 -12.72
N GLU A 561 9.84 -15.18 -13.98
CA GLU A 561 8.80 -16.15 -14.38
C GLU A 561 9.04 -17.54 -13.80
N GLN A 562 10.27 -18.04 -13.88
CA GLN A 562 10.62 -19.38 -13.42
C GLN A 562 10.33 -19.57 -11.93
N GLU A 563 10.66 -18.59 -11.11
CA GLU A 563 10.51 -18.66 -9.64
C GLU A 563 9.06 -18.38 -9.23
N ALA A 564 8.34 -17.52 -9.96
CA ALA A 564 6.90 -17.38 -9.83
C ALA A 564 6.16 -18.69 -10.10
N LEU A 565 6.57 -19.43 -11.14
CA LEU A 565 6.02 -20.75 -11.48
C LEU A 565 6.28 -21.78 -10.38
N ARG A 566 7.50 -21.84 -9.83
CA ARG A 566 7.83 -22.74 -8.72
C ARG A 566 6.96 -22.47 -7.51
N LEU A 567 6.80 -21.20 -7.12
CA LEU A 567 5.98 -20.83 -5.98
C LEU A 567 4.49 -21.12 -6.21
N ALA A 568 3.96 -20.86 -7.41
CA ALA A 568 2.58 -21.20 -7.75
C ALA A 568 2.33 -22.73 -7.68
N GLN A 569 3.23 -23.54 -8.21
CA GLN A 569 3.12 -25.01 -8.14
C GLN A 569 3.14 -25.50 -6.69
N HIS A 570 4.03 -24.94 -5.86
CA HIS A 570 4.09 -25.23 -4.44
C HIS A 570 2.76 -24.94 -3.75
N ARG A 571 2.22 -23.71 -3.89
CA ARG A 571 0.95 -23.31 -3.27
C ARG A 571 -0.26 -24.08 -3.79
N ALA A 572 -0.32 -24.38 -5.08
CA ALA A 572 -1.36 -25.23 -5.64
C ALA A 572 -1.34 -26.64 -5.04
N SER A 573 -0.15 -27.23 -4.86
CA SER A 573 0.01 -28.58 -4.33
C SER A 573 -0.22 -28.66 -2.81
N LEU A 574 0.28 -27.69 -2.04
CA LEU A 574 0.25 -27.68 -0.59
C LEU A 574 -1.11 -27.20 -0.05
N ASN A 575 -1.64 -26.12 -0.62
CA ASN A 575 -2.81 -25.42 -0.10
C ASN A 575 -4.07 -25.64 -0.95
N GLY A 576 -3.95 -26.28 -2.12
CA GLY A 576 -5.08 -26.53 -3.02
C GLY A 576 -5.64 -25.27 -3.66
N LEU A 577 -4.81 -24.22 -3.81
CA LEU A 577 -5.21 -22.95 -4.41
C LEU A 577 -5.20 -23.07 -5.94
N THR A 578 -6.20 -22.48 -6.59
CA THR A 578 -6.19 -22.19 -8.02
C THR A 578 -5.43 -20.90 -8.24
N ILE A 579 -4.32 -20.95 -8.98
CA ILE A 579 -3.38 -19.83 -9.13
C ILE A 579 -3.19 -19.48 -10.60
N GLU A 580 -3.31 -18.20 -10.91
CA GLU A 580 -2.95 -17.65 -12.21
C GLU A 580 -1.62 -16.90 -12.13
N LEU A 581 -0.72 -17.23 -13.06
CA LEU A 581 0.54 -16.52 -13.27
C LEU A 581 0.34 -15.49 -14.36
N VAL A 582 0.59 -14.22 -14.06
CA VAL A 582 0.37 -13.13 -15.02
C VAL A 582 1.61 -12.25 -15.10
N GLU A 583 2.21 -12.15 -16.29
CA GLU A 583 3.29 -11.21 -16.55
C GLU A 583 2.72 -9.78 -16.49
N ILE A 584 3.39 -8.88 -15.79
CA ILE A 584 2.85 -7.54 -15.52
C ILE A 584 2.53 -6.73 -16.79
N GLU A 585 3.30 -6.91 -17.87
CA GLU A 585 3.03 -6.27 -19.17
C GLU A 585 1.68 -6.67 -19.78
N GLN A 586 1.19 -7.88 -19.50
CA GLN A 586 -0.12 -8.34 -19.98
C GLN A 586 -1.26 -7.53 -19.34
N VAL A 587 -1.13 -7.23 -18.04
CA VAL A 587 -2.06 -6.36 -17.31
C VAL A 587 -2.08 -4.97 -17.93
N TYR A 588 -0.93 -4.38 -18.23
CA TYR A 588 -0.88 -3.07 -18.87
C TYR A 588 -1.55 -3.09 -20.25
N ASN A 589 -1.24 -4.11 -21.05
CA ASN A 589 -1.77 -4.21 -22.40
C ASN A 589 -3.32 -4.25 -22.43
N GLU A 590 -3.96 -5.01 -21.54
CA GLU A 590 -5.43 -5.13 -21.50
C GLU A 590 -6.12 -3.99 -20.71
N PHE A 591 -5.54 -3.52 -19.60
CA PHE A 591 -6.24 -2.60 -18.67
C PHE A 591 -5.81 -1.12 -18.77
N SER A 592 -4.67 -0.80 -19.38
CA SER A 592 -4.18 0.57 -19.53
C SER A 592 -3.79 0.94 -20.96
N SER A 593 -4.11 0.10 -21.95
CA SER A 593 -3.63 0.25 -23.33
C SER A 593 -2.11 0.28 -23.41
N GLY A 594 -1.45 -0.59 -22.65
CA GLY A 594 -0.02 -0.87 -22.68
C GLY A 594 0.87 0.01 -21.81
N ARG A 595 0.32 1.01 -21.13
CA ARG A 595 1.06 1.94 -20.26
C ARG A 595 1.31 1.35 -18.88
N LYS A 596 2.48 1.57 -18.31
CA LYS A 596 2.66 1.28 -16.88
C LYS A 596 1.73 2.19 -16.06
N ASP A 597 0.85 1.60 -15.25
CA ASP A 597 -0.07 2.34 -14.37
C ASP A 597 -0.56 1.42 -13.23
N PRO A 598 -0.42 1.79 -11.95
CA PRO A 598 -0.90 0.98 -10.83
C PRO A 598 -2.42 0.76 -10.87
N THR A 599 -3.19 1.68 -11.48
CA THR A 599 -4.63 1.53 -11.64
C THR A 599 -5.00 0.34 -12.52
N ALA A 600 -4.13 -0.05 -13.47
CA ALA A 600 -4.31 -1.24 -14.30
C ALA A 600 -4.34 -2.51 -13.43
N ILE A 601 -3.42 -2.61 -12.47
CA ILE A 601 -3.32 -3.72 -11.53
C ILE A 601 -4.58 -3.79 -10.65
N ARG A 602 -5.02 -2.65 -10.10
CA ARG A 602 -6.23 -2.61 -9.29
C ARG A 602 -7.48 -2.98 -10.10
N ASP A 603 -7.60 -2.44 -11.32
CA ASP A 603 -8.76 -2.70 -12.17
C ASP A 603 -8.81 -4.18 -12.59
N PHE A 604 -7.66 -4.82 -12.83
CA PHE A 604 -7.55 -6.27 -13.02
C PHE A 604 -7.96 -7.06 -11.76
N ALA A 605 -7.42 -6.72 -10.58
CA ALA A 605 -7.78 -7.36 -9.32
C ALA A 605 -9.29 -7.22 -9.02
N ARG A 606 -9.88 -6.07 -9.35
CA ARG A 606 -11.32 -5.82 -9.23
C ARG A 606 -12.14 -6.71 -10.15
N LEU A 607 -11.71 -6.87 -11.42
CA LEU A 607 -12.36 -7.76 -12.37
C LEU A 607 -12.43 -9.18 -11.80
N LEU A 608 -11.30 -9.70 -11.32
CA LEU A 608 -11.22 -11.02 -10.69
C LEU A 608 -12.07 -11.12 -9.43
N TYR A 609 -12.07 -10.08 -8.60
CA TYR A 609 -12.90 -10.05 -7.39
C TYR A 609 -14.39 -10.15 -7.72
N SER A 610 -14.83 -9.52 -8.81
CA SER A 610 -16.22 -9.58 -9.26
C SER A 610 -16.62 -10.94 -9.83
N ARG A 611 -15.68 -11.70 -10.41
CA ARG A 611 -15.95 -12.97 -11.11
C ARG A 611 -15.71 -14.21 -10.26
N SER A 612 -14.64 -14.19 -9.50
CA SER A 612 -14.17 -15.32 -8.71
C SER A 612 -14.56 -15.08 -7.27
N PRO A 613 -15.56 -15.78 -6.71
CA PRO A 613 -15.97 -15.59 -5.31
C PRO A 613 -14.86 -15.97 -4.31
N THR A 614 -13.88 -16.76 -4.77
CA THR A 614 -12.76 -17.26 -3.96
C THR A 614 -11.46 -16.49 -4.13
N PHE A 615 -11.41 -15.46 -5.00
CA PHE A 615 -10.21 -14.63 -5.15
C PHE A 615 -9.94 -13.85 -3.86
N ARG A 616 -8.79 -14.13 -3.25
CA ARG A 616 -8.38 -13.66 -1.92
C ARG A 616 -6.95 -13.10 -1.87
N TYR A 617 -6.06 -13.49 -2.79
CA TYR A 617 -4.63 -13.17 -2.68
C TYR A 617 -4.07 -12.58 -3.96
N LEU A 618 -3.27 -11.52 -3.80
CA LEU A 618 -2.44 -10.94 -4.85
C LEU A 618 -0.99 -10.88 -4.36
N LEU A 619 -0.11 -11.61 -5.04
CA LEU A 619 1.34 -11.56 -4.78
C LEU A 619 2.03 -10.78 -5.89
N LEU A 620 2.80 -9.76 -5.49
CA LEU A 620 3.63 -8.96 -6.39
C LEU A 620 5.06 -9.49 -6.32
N PHE A 621 5.54 -10.08 -7.41
CA PHE A 621 6.88 -10.66 -7.53
C PHE A 621 7.79 -9.68 -8.29
N GLY A 622 8.41 -8.76 -7.55
CA GLY A 622 9.26 -7.70 -8.07
C GLY A 622 9.18 -6.44 -7.22
N ASP A 623 10.29 -5.69 -7.17
CA ASP A 623 10.37 -4.45 -6.38
C ASP A 623 9.63 -3.25 -7.02
N GLY A 624 9.45 -2.18 -6.24
CA GLY A 624 8.79 -0.95 -6.66
C GLY A 624 9.73 0.27 -6.68
N SER A 625 9.24 1.40 -7.23
CA SER A 625 9.96 2.67 -7.16
C SER A 625 9.00 3.85 -6.99
N PHE A 626 9.44 4.90 -6.30
CA PHE A 626 8.79 6.22 -6.35
C PHE A 626 9.02 6.92 -7.71
N ASP A 627 10.09 6.55 -8.42
CA ASP A 627 10.47 7.07 -9.73
C ASP A 627 10.03 6.11 -10.85
N SER A 628 8.73 6.02 -11.06
CA SER A 628 8.17 5.10 -12.07
C SER A 628 8.58 5.43 -13.51
N ARG A 629 9.10 6.62 -13.80
CA ARG A 629 9.58 6.96 -15.16
C ARG A 629 11.10 6.89 -15.30
N ASP A 630 11.78 6.46 -14.24
CA ASP A 630 13.24 6.36 -14.16
C ASP A 630 13.93 7.69 -14.55
N LEU A 631 13.41 8.81 -14.05
CA LEU A 631 13.93 10.15 -14.30
C LEU A 631 15.36 10.34 -13.74
N TYR A 632 15.69 9.63 -12.65
CA TYR A 632 17.04 9.60 -12.08
C TYR A 632 17.95 8.52 -12.70
N GLY A 633 17.42 7.57 -13.48
CA GLY A 633 18.19 6.48 -14.09
C GLY A 633 18.69 5.43 -13.08
N LEU A 634 17.92 5.19 -12.02
CA LEU A 634 18.23 4.24 -10.94
C LEU A 634 17.64 2.84 -11.20
N GLY A 635 16.62 2.73 -12.06
CA GLY A 635 15.87 1.50 -12.28
C GLY A 635 14.98 1.13 -11.09
N GLY A 636 14.82 -0.17 -10.84
CA GLY A 636 14.12 -0.70 -9.65
C GLY A 636 12.60 -0.76 -9.74
N ASP A 637 11.96 -0.14 -10.74
CA ASP A 637 10.50 -0.18 -10.91
C ASP A 637 10.03 -1.41 -11.73
N PHE A 638 10.00 -2.58 -11.10
CA PHE A 638 9.57 -3.84 -11.74
C PHE A 638 8.04 -3.97 -11.74
N ILE A 639 7.42 -3.71 -10.58
CA ILE A 639 5.96 -3.62 -10.41
C ILE A 639 5.65 -2.32 -9.69
N PRO A 640 4.94 -1.37 -10.33
CA PRO A 640 4.75 -0.02 -9.83
C PRO A 640 4.05 -0.01 -8.48
N THR A 641 4.20 1.11 -7.79
CA THR A 641 3.52 1.40 -6.54
C THR A 641 2.53 2.53 -6.74
N TYR A 642 1.41 2.51 -6.01
CA TYR A 642 0.63 3.73 -5.86
C TYR A 642 1.33 4.63 -4.83
N GLN A 643 1.67 5.85 -5.24
CA GLN A 643 2.27 6.87 -4.37
C GLN A 643 1.19 7.83 -3.87
N LYS A 644 0.99 7.96 -2.56
CA LYS A 644 0.16 9.05 -2.01
C LYS A 644 0.95 10.36 -2.06
N GLU A 645 0.40 11.36 -2.73
CA GLU A 645 1.03 12.69 -2.84
C GLU A 645 0.73 13.57 -1.61
N SER A 646 1.76 14.22 -1.07
CA SER A 646 1.66 15.23 -0.01
C SER A 646 2.99 15.97 0.16
N PHE A 647 2.95 17.26 0.51
CA PHE A 647 4.16 17.96 0.99
C PHE A 647 4.54 17.63 2.44
N ASN A 648 3.74 16.82 3.13
CA ASN A 648 4.10 16.28 4.43
C ASN A 648 4.74 14.88 4.25
N PRO A 649 6.02 14.67 4.62
CA PRO A 649 6.72 13.39 4.50
C PRO A 649 6.04 12.23 5.24
N VAL A 650 5.24 12.49 6.28
CA VAL A 650 4.47 11.45 7.00
C VAL A 650 3.24 10.99 6.22
N GLU A 651 2.73 11.84 5.33
CA GLU A 651 1.50 11.64 4.58
C GLU A 651 1.78 11.33 3.09
N ALA A 652 3.05 11.32 2.68
CA ALA A 652 3.51 10.84 1.38
C ALA A 652 4.19 9.48 1.55
N TYR A 653 3.68 8.46 0.86
CA TYR A 653 4.15 7.09 1.00
C TYR A 653 3.71 6.18 -0.17
N PRO A 654 4.46 5.09 -0.45
CA PRO A 654 4.00 4.00 -1.32
C PRO A 654 2.95 3.15 -0.60
N THR A 655 1.99 2.58 -1.32
CA THR A 655 1.11 1.56 -0.73
C THR A 655 0.57 0.56 -1.75
N ASP A 656 0.75 -0.72 -1.46
CA ASP A 656 0.15 -1.83 -2.21
C ASP A 656 -1.30 -2.11 -1.77
N ASP A 657 -1.77 -1.48 -0.67
CA ASP A 657 -3.17 -1.54 -0.24
C ASP A 657 -4.11 -1.03 -1.33
N TYR A 658 -3.64 -0.12 -2.20
CA TYR A 658 -4.40 0.36 -3.35
C TYR A 658 -4.93 -0.76 -4.24
N TYR A 659 -4.17 -1.86 -4.39
CA TYR A 659 -4.58 -3.04 -5.17
C TYR A 659 -5.60 -3.92 -4.46
N GLY A 660 -5.72 -3.79 -3.13
CA GLY A 660 -6.70 -4.49 -2.31
C GLY A 660 -8.01 -3.74 -2.11
N LEU A 661 -8.11 -2.47 -2.51
CA LEU A 661 -9.28 -1.61 -2.35
C LEU A 661 -10.17 -1.64 -3.61
N LEU A 662 -11.13 -2.56 -3.63
CA LEU A 662 -11.88 -2.97 -4.83
C LEU A 662 -13.36 -2.57 -4.80
N THR A 663 -13.86 -2.07 -3.67
CA THR A 663 -15.25 -1.64 -3.49
C THR A 663 -15.39 -0.21 -2.98
N ASN A 664 -14.33 0.61 -3.06
CA ASN A 664 -14.37 2.01 -2.66
C ASN A 664 -15.35 2.81 -3.53
N ASP A 665 -16.23 3.61 -2.94
CA ASP A 665 -17.22 4.42 -3.63
C ASP A 665 -16.94 5.92 -3.54
N ASP A 666 -15.84 6.34 -2.93
CA ASP A 666 -15.46 7.74 -2.76
C ASP A 666 -14.59 8.27 -3.92
N PRO A 667 -15.07 9.26 -4.71
CA PRO A 667 -14.30 9.85 -5.80
C PRO A 667 -13.17 10.76 -5.33
N ALA A 668 -13.14 11.18 -4.07
CA ALA A 668 -12.14 12.11 -3.55
C ALA A 668 -10.93 11.42 -2.91
N ASP A 669 -11.05 10.16 -2.49
CA ASP A 669 -9.94 9.44 -1.85
C ASP A 669 -9.85 7.97 -2.31
N PRO A 670 -8.87 7.62 -3.16
CA PRO A 670 -8.71 6.26 -3.65
C PRO A 670 -8.30 5.25 -2.57
N LEU A 671 -7.74 5.70 -1.43
CA LEU A 671 -7.25 4.82 -0.36
C LEU A 671 -8.30 4.53 0.74
N LYS A 672 -9.51 5.08 0.57
CA LYS A 672 -10.62 4.93 1.51
C LYS A 672 -11.25 3.53 1.44
N GLY A 673 -11.74 3.06 2.60
CA GLY A 673 -12.46 1.79 2.75
C GLY A 673 -11.64 0.69 3.42
N ILE A 674 -12.00 -0.57 3.13
CA ILE A 674 -11.34 -1.77 3.64
C ILE A 674 -10.71 -2.58 2.51
N LEU A 675 -9.65 -3.30 2.85
CA LEU A 675 -9.04 -4.26 1.97
C LEU A 675 -10.00 -5.43 1.72
N ASN A 676 -10.27 -5.70 0.44
CA ASN A 676 -11.14 -6.78 -0.03
C ASN A 676 -10.37 -8.09 -0.27
N ILE A 677 -9.08 -7.99 -0.61
CA ILE A 677 -8.13 -9.11 -0.77
C ILE A 677 -6.83 -8.83 0.02
N ALA A 678 -6.06 -9.86 0.32
CA ALA A 678 -4.73 -9.73 0.92
C ALA A 678 -3.68 -9.53 -0.18
N VAL A 679 -2.80 -8.56 0.02
CA VAL A 679 -1.72 -8.21 -0.92
C VAL A 679 -0.38 -8.37 -0.22
N GLY A 680 0.57 -9.04 -0.87
CA GLY A 680 1.95 -9.15 -0.40
C GLY A 680 2.94 -8.93 -1.55
N ARG A 681 4.16 -8.51 -1.22
CA ARG A 681 5.23 -8.23 -2.18
C ARG A 681 6.50 -9.00 -1.86
N LEU A 682 7.16 -9.54 -2.89
CA LEU A 682 8.54 -9.99 -2.85
C LEU A 682 9.40 -8.90 -3.51
N PRO A 683 10.13 -8.06 -2.75
CA PRO A 683 10.87 -6.91 -3.28
C PRO A 683 12.21 -7.34 -3.89
N VAL A 684 12.14 -8.17 -4.93
CA VAL A 684 13.30 -8.73 -5.62
C VAL A 684 13.64 -7.90 -6.85
N LYS A 685 14.94 -7.75 -7.11
CA LYS A 685 15.54 -6.96 -8.19
C LYS A 685 16.28 -7.83 -9.19
N THR A 686 16.59 -9.09 -8.84
CA THR A 686 17.33 -10.02 -9.69
C THR A 686 16.73 -11.44 -9.67
N PRO A 687 16.98 -12.26 -10.71
CA PRO A 687 16.56 -13.66 -10.71
C PRO A 687 17.12 -14.48 -9.53
N GLU A 688 18.30 -14.13 -9.01
CA GLU A 688 18.90 -14.79 -7.86
C GLU A 688 18.14 -14.46 -6.56
N GLU A 689 17.81 -13.19 -6.33
CA GLU A 689 16.94 -12.80 -5.21
C GLU A 689 15.55 -13.45 -5.31
N ALA A 690 15.00 -13.56 -6.52
CA ALA A 690 13.74 -14.26 -6.76
C ALA A 690 13.82 -15.75 -6.38
N ALA A 691 14.90 -16.42 -6.75
CA ALA A 691 15.13 -17.82 -6.40
C ALA A 691 15.29 -17.99 -4.89
N ASN A 692 16.10 -17.14 -4.24
CA ASN A 692 16.30 -17.17 -2.78
C ASN A 692 14.99 -16.96 -2.02
N ALA A 693 14.15 -16.00 -2.44
CA ALA A 693 12.85 -15.76 -1.81
C ALA A 693 11.91 -16.97 -1.97
N ALA A 694 11.84 -17.57 -3.16
CA ALA A 694 11.03 -18.77 -3.41
C ALA A 694 11.54 -19.98 -2.60
N ASP A 695 12.86 -20.18 -2.54
CA ASP A 695 13.51 -21.27 -1.80
C ASP A 695 13.20 -21.17 -0.31
N LYS A 696 13.30 -19.98 0.29
CA LYS A 696 12.91 -19.73 1.69
C LYS A 696 11.48 -20.14 1.98
N ILE A 697 10.55 -19.73 1.12
CA ILE A 697 9.12 -20.01 1.29
C ILE A 697 8.84 -21.51 1.18
N ILE A 698 9.40 -22.17 0.16
CA ILE A 698 9.21 -23.61 -0.05
C ILE A 698 9.85 -24.41 1.11
N HIS A 699 11.04 -24.02 1.55
CA HIS A 699 11.73 -24.65 2.68
C HIS A 699 10.91 -24.57 3.96
N TYR A 700 10.46 -23.38 4.32
CA TYR A 700 9.64 -23.11 5.51
C TYR A 700 8.40 -24.01 5.60
N ASP A 701 7.77 -24.27 4.46
CA ASP A 701 6.53 -25.04 4.38
C ASP A 701 6.74 -26.57 4.37
N SER A 702 7.87 -27.06 3.85
CA SER A 702 7.98 -28.46 3.40
C SER A 702 9.17 -29.24 3.96
N ASP A 703 10.17 -28.59 4.54
CA ASP A 703 11.35 -29.29 5.05
C ASP A 703 11.22 -29.67 6.53
N GLU A 704 11.59 -30.92 6.87
CA GLU A 704 11.52 -31.43 8.24
C GLU A 704 12.46 -30.70 9.20
N ALA A 705 13.56 -30.11 8.70
CA ALA A 705 14.49 -29.32 9.50
C ALA A 705 13.80 -28.11 10.15
N THR A 706 12.68 -27.65 9.56
CA THR A 706 11.91 -26.53 10.08
C THR A 706 11.01 -26.89 11.28
N MET A 707 10.91 -28.17 11.64
CA MET A 707 10.08 -28.65 12.75
C MET A 707 10.84 -28.61 14.08
N GLY A 708 10.82 -27.45 14.75
CA GLY A 708 11.54 -27.23 16.02
C GLY A 708 10.76 -26.44 17.07
N ASP A 709 11.25 -26.47 18.32
CA ASP A 709 10.61 -25.80 19.47
C ASP A 709 10.59 -24.26 19.36
N TRP A 710 11.31 -23.70 18.37
CA TRP A 710 11.19 -22.32 17.93
C TRP A 710 9.75 -21.95 17.54
N ARG A 711 8.97 -22.91 17.03
CA ARG A 711 7.53 -22.76 16.73
C ARG A 711 6.64 -22.56 17.97
N ASN A 712 7.22 -22.61 19.18
CA ASN A 712 6.53 -22.27 20.43
C ASN A 712 7.03 -20.95 21.05
N ARG A 713 7.79 -20.13 20.32
CA ARG A 713 8.43 -18.93 20.88
C ARG A 713 7.93 -17.64 20.23
N LEU A 714 7.73 -16.62 21.05
CA LEU A 714 7.49 -15.25 20.62
C LEU A 714 8.52 -14.32 21.27
N VAL A 715 9.08 -13.40 20.48
CA VAL A 715 10.07 -12.43 20.95
C VAL A 715 9.47 -11.04 20.85
N PHE A 716 9.50 -10.29 21.95
CA PHE A 716 9.06 -8.90 22.02
C PHE A 716 10.26 -8.01 22.31
N VAL A 717 10.50 -7.05 21.43
CA VAL A 717 11.57 -6.07 21.53
C VAL A 717 10.93 -4.69 21.69
N GLY A 718 11.26 -4.00 22.77
CA GLY A 718 10.74 -2.68 23.09
C GLY A 718 11.88 -1.69 23.24
N ASP A 719 11.86 -0.64 22.43
CA ASP A 719 12.80 0.48 22.49
C ASP A 719 12.73 1.19 23.84
N ASP A 720 13.81 1.87 24.24
CA ASP A 720 13.79 2.72 25.43
C ASP A 720 13.21 4.11 25.12
N ASN A 721 12.88 4.89 26.16
CA ASN A 721 12.27 6.20 25.99
C ASN A 721 13.34 7.30 25.96
N ASP A 722 13.40 8.07 24.89
CA ASP A 722 14.15 9.32 24.84
C ASP A 722 13.28 10.49 25.32
N THR A 723 13.54 10.99 26.53
CA THR A 723 12.83 12.16 27.09
C THR A 723 13.59 13.49 26.90
N SER A 724 14.40 13.59 25.84
CA SER A 724 15.04 14.85 25.45
C SER A 724 14.00 15.99 25.30
N PRO A 725 14.32 17.26 25.64
CA PRO A 725 13.35 18.36 25.55
C PRO A 725 12.82 18.54 24.12
N GLY A 726 11.52 18.26 23.90
CA GLY A 726 10.91 18.27 22.56
C GLY A 726 10.78 16.90 21.91
N ASN A 727 11.34 15.85 22.53
CA ASN A 727 11.16 14.44 22.21
C ASN A 727 10.33 13.81 23.33
N PHE A 728 9.14 13.33 22.99
CA PHE A 728 8.16 12.84 23.96
C PHE A 728 7.78 11.42 23.55
N ASP A 729 8.72 10.50 23.75
CA ASP A 729 8.54 9.10 23.45
C ASP A 729 7.36 8.50 24.19
N LEU A 730 6.57 7.75 23.43
CA LEU A 730 5.56 6.85 23.97
C LEU A 730 6.28 5.62 24.52
N ASP A 731 5.76 5.07 25.62
CA ASP A 731 6.40 3.98 26.39
C ASP A 731 6.50 2.66 25.58
N HIS A 732 7.45 2.56 24.64
CA HIS A 732 7.54 1.50 23.64
C HIS A 732 7.69 0.10 24.26
N TYR A 733 8.51 -0.03 25.30
CA TYR A 733 8.65 -1.28 26.04
C TYR A 733 7.40 -1.64 26.86
N GLU A 734 6.62 -0.66 27.33
CA GLU A 734 5.36 -0.91 28.04
C GLU A 734 4.28 -1.40 27.06
N ASP A 735 4.21 -0.78 25.88
CA ASP A 735 3.33 -1.21 24.80
C ASP A 735 3.64 -2.64 24.33
N ALA A 736 4.93 -2.96 24.17
CA ALA A 736 5.38 -4.32 23.86
C ALA A 736 5.00 -5.30 24.98
N ASP A 737 5.16 -4.91 26.25
CA ASP A 737 4.82 -5.74 27.41
C ASP A 737 3.33 -6.03 27.52
N GLU A 738 2.48 -5.02 27.35
CA GLU A 738 1.02 -5.19 27.37
C GLU A 738 0.54 -6.17 26.29
N ILE A 739 1.09 -6.06 25.08
CA ILE A 739 0.75 -6.97 23.98
C ILE A 739 1.22 -8.40 24.32
N ALA A 740 2.45 -8.54 24.83
CA ALA A 740 3.00 -9.82 25.24
C ALA A 740 2.17 -10.49 26.34
N GLU A 741 1.79 -9.75 27.38
CA GLU A 741 0.96 -10.25 28.49
C GLU A 741 -0.45 -10.62 28.03
N GLY A 742 -1.07 -9.82 27.16
CA GLY A 742 -2.39 -10.13 26.59
C GLY A 742 -2.41 -11.43 25.79
N LEU A 743 -1.35 -11.72 25.04
CA LEU A 743 -1.18 -13.01 24.36
C LEU A 743 -0.89 -14.14 25.36
N ASN A 744 -0.08 -13.88 26.41
CA ASN A 744 0.19 -14.90 27.42
C ASN A 744 -1.10 -15.38 28.07
N ASP A 745 -2.06 -14.50 28.32
CA ASP A 745 -3.34 -14.84 28.99
C ASP A 745 -4.24 -15.75 28.17
N THR A 746 -4.06 -15.78 26.86
CA THR A 746 -4.88 -16.59 25.94
C THR A 746 -4.12 -17.76 25.32
N LEU A 747 -2.79 -17.68 25.21
CA LEU A 747 -1.92 -18.62 24.49
C LEU A 747 -0.77 -19.13 25.37
N ARG A 748 -1.08 -19.62 26.58
CA ARG A 748 -0.12 -20.10 27.60
C ARG A 748 0.88 -21.18 27.12
N TYR A 749 0.59 -21.88 26.02
CA TYR A 749 1.49 -22.87 25.43
C TYR A 749 2.71 -22.24 24.73
N LEU A 750 2.60 -20.98 24.31
CA LEU A 750 3.71 -20.20 23.77
C LEU A 750 4.63 -19.72 24.89
N ASN A 751 5.90 -19.54 24.55
CA ASN A 751 6.96 -19.09 25.44
C ASN A 751 7.36 -17.68 25.01
N LEU A 752 7.26 -16.74 25.95
CA LEU A 752 7.53 -15.33 25.68
C LEU A 752 8.95 -14.97 26.09
N GLU A 753 9.65 -14.31 25.19
CA GLU A 753 10.93 -13.67 25.42
C GLU A 753 10.78 -12.17 25.25
N LYS A 754 11.35 -11.41 26.19
CA LYS A 754 11.20 -9.95 26.28
C LYS A 754 12.57 -9.31 26.31
N ILE A 755 12.85 -8.46 25.32
CA ILE A 755 14.09 -7.72 25.13
C ILE A 755 13.74 -6.24 25.19
N TYR A 756 13.63 -5.70 26.40
CA TYR A 756 13.39 -4.26 26.60
C TYR A 756 14.72 -3.57 26.75
N LEU A 757 15.00 -2.60 25.90
CA LEU A 757 16.35 -2.04 25.77
C LEU A 757 16.87 -1.45 27.08
N ASP A 758 16.02 -0.72 27.82
CA ASP A 758 16.35 -0.17 29.15
C ASP A 758 16.63 -1.25 30.22
N ALA A 759 16.37 -2.53 29.95
CA ALA A 759 16.79 -3.63 30.84
C ALA A 759 18.25 -4.05 30.66
N PHE A 760 18.97 -3.49 29.69
CA PHE A 760 20.37 -3.79 29.38
C PHE A 760 21.25 -2.54 29.55
N PRO A 761 22.51 -2.68 30.02
CA PRO A 761 23.40 -1.53 30.19
C PRO A 761 23.71 -0.84 28.87
N GLN A 762 23.57 0.48 28.84
CA GLN A 762 24.01 1.33 27.74
C GLN A 762 25.50 1.67 27.85
N GLU A 763 26.19 1.64 26.72
CA GLU A 763 27.61 1.95 26.58
C GLU A 763 27.83 3.14 25.64
N SER A 764 28.59 4.13 26.11
CA SER A 764 28.94 5.30 25.29
C SER A 764 30.15 4.99 24.40
N THR A 765 29.99 5.17 23.08
CA THR A 765 31.06 4.96 22.09
C THR A 765 31.32 6.24 21.30
N PRO A 766 32.49 6.38 20.62
CA PRO A 766 32.72 7.52 19.71
C PRO A 766 31.67 7.65 18.58
N GLY A 767 30.95 6.56 18.27
CA GLY A 767 29.90 6.52 17.26
C GLY A 767 28.48 6.66 17.82
N GLY A 768 28.33 7.17 19.05
CA GLY A 768 27.06 7.28 19.78
C GLY A 768 26.83 6.13 20.76
N GLU A 769 25.72 6.20 21.48
CA GLU A 769 25.32 5.22 22.48
C GLU A 769 25.00 3.86 21.85
N ARG A 770 25.24 2.77 22.58
CA ARG A 770 25.01 1.38 22.16
C ARG A 770 24.45 0.57 23.30
N ILE A 771 23.73 -0.50 22.97
CA ILE A 771 23.28 -1.52 23.93
C ILE A 771 23.72 -2.91 23.44
N PRO A 772 25.03 -3.24 23.50
CA PRO A 772 25.57 -4.45 22.85
C PRO A 772 24.92 -5.75 23.34
N GLN A 773 24.53 -5.82 24.61
CA GLN A 773 23.88 -7.01 25.18
C GLN A 773 22.47 -7.22 24.63
N ALA A 774 21.73 -6.15 24.31
CA ALA A 774 20.43 -6.27 23.67
C ALA A 774 20.58 -6.73 22.21
N THR A 775 21.57 -6.20 21.48
CA THR A 775 21.94 -6.69 20.14
C THR A 775 22.32 -8.17 20.16
N GLU A 776 23.18 -8.59 21.10
CA GLU A 776 23.57 -10.00 21.24
C GLU A 776 22.35 -10.88 21.55
N GLN A 777 21.45 -10.43 22.44
CA GLN A 777 20.24 -11.17 22.78
C GLN A 777 19.28 -11.26 21.58
N LEU A 778 19.11 -10.19 20.80
CA LEU A 778 18.32 -10.19 19.57
C LEU A 778 18.88 -11.18 18.55
N ASN A 779 20.17 -11.07 18.24
CA ASN A 779 20.85 -11.95 17.28
C ASN A 779 20.74 -13.42 17.71
N ARG A 780 20.90 -13.70 19.01
CA ARG A 780 20.71 -15.05 19.57
C ARG A 780 19.26 -15.53 19.46
N SER A 781 18.29 -14.65 19.67
CA SER A 781 16.87 -14.99 19.58
C SER A 781 16.48 -15.32 18.14
N VAL A 782 16.96 -14.55 17.17
CA VAL A 782 16.76 -14.83 15.74
C VAL A 782 17.44 -16.13 15.32
N PHE A 783 18.71 -16.34 15.73
CA PHE A 783 19.44 -17.58 15.45
C PHE A 783 18.74 -18.82 16.01
N GLN A 784 18.20 -18.74 17.23
CA GLN A 784 17.44 -19.86 17.82
C GLN A 784 16.03 -20.01 17.21
N GLY A 785 15.54 -18.99 16.53
CA GLY A 785 14.23 -18.96 15.90
C GLY A 785 13.08 -18.64 16.86
N ALA A 786 12.01 -18.08 16.26
CA ALA A 786 10.73 -17.78 16.90
C ALA A 786 9.61 -17.83 15.86
N LEU A 787 8.35 -17.98 16.28
CA LEU A 787 7.22 -17.78 15.37
C LEU A 787 7.14 -16.33 14.89
N ALA A 788 7.32 -15.40 15.83
CA ALA A 788 7.31 -13.99 15.53
C ALA A 788 8.32 -13.21 16.38
N VAL A 789 8.95 -12.23 15.74
CA VAL A 789 9.75 -11.18 16.37
C VAL A 789 8.97 -9.87 16.22
N THR A 790 8.55 -9.30 17.34
CA THR A 790 7.74 -8.08 17.37
C THR A 790 8.59 -6.94 17.89
N TYR A 791 8.69 -5.84 17.15
CA TYR A 791 9.42 -4.64 17.54
C TYR A 791 8.51 -3.40 17.56
N LEU A 792 8.51 -2.67 18.67
CA LEU A 792 7.90 -1.35 18.82
C LEU A 792 9.01 -0.37 19.22
N GLY A 793 9.20 0.68 18.42
CA GLY A 793 10.31 1.61 18.67
C GLY A 793 10.72 2.50 17.51
N HIS A 794 11.76 3.29 17.74
CA HIS A 794 12.41 4.12 16.73
C HIS A 794 13.13 3.30 15.66
N GLY A 795 13.31 3.91 14.51
CA GLY A 795 14.05 3.27 13.43
C GLY A 795 14.02 4.08 12.16
N GLY A 796 14.61 3.50 11.13
CA GLY A 796 14.67 4.05 9.79
C GLY A 796 15.05 2.97 8.80
N SER A 797 15.34 3.37 7.56
CA SER A 797 15.77 2.45 6.51
C SER A 797 17.04 1.66 6.84
N ARG A 798 17.80 2.05 7.87
CA ARG A 798 19.09 1.42 8.23
C ARG A 798 19.02 0.47 9.43
N GLY A 799 17.90 0.39 10.14
CA GLY A 799 17.81 -0.44 11.35
C GLY A 799 16.84 0.05 12.41
N TRP A 800 16.99 -0.52 13.61
CA TRP A 800 16.18 -0.27 14.81
C TRP A 800 16.96 0.50 15.88
N ALA A 801 16.24 1.37 16.59
CA ALA A 801 16.72 2.21 17.69
C ALA A 801 17.84 3.20 17.31
N GLN A 802 18.01 4.26 18.10
CA GLN A 802 19.12 5.20 17.91
C GLN A 802 20.48 4.54 18.23
N GLU A 803 20.43 3.56 19.14
CA GLU A 803 21.49 2.73 19.69
C GLU A 803 21.93 1.63 18.70
N ARG A 804 21.25 1.52 17.54
CA ARG A 804 21.56 0.58 16.46
C ARG A 804 21.48 -0.87 16.92
N VAL A 805 20.40 -1.23 17.61
CA VAL A 805 20.20 -2.59 18.15
C VAL A 805 20.09 -3.62 17.04
N LEU A 806 19.49 -3.24 15.91
CA LEU A 806 19.53 -3.96 14.64
C LEU A 806 20.08 -3.03 13.57
N ASN A 807 21.03 -3.50 12.77
CA ASN A 807 21.48 -2.83 11.54
C ASN A 807 21.61 -3.82 10.37
N ILE A 808 21.93 -3.32 9.18
CA ILE A 808 22.07 -4.15 7.96
C ILE A 808 23.12 -5.26 8.13
N SER A 809 24.25 -4.98 8.77
CA SER A 809 25.30 -6.00 8.94
C SER A 809 24.88 -7.14 9.87
N ASP A 810 24.03 -6.86 10.87
CA ASP A 810 23.42 -7.91 11.69
C ASP A 810 22.49 -8.77 10.82
N ALA A 811 21.57 -8.14 10.07
CA ALA A 811 20.60 -8.82 9.22
C ALA A 811 21.26 -9.75 8.19
N LEU A 812 22.34 -9.29 7.54
CA LEU A 812 23.12 -10.06 6.58
C LEU A 812 23.95 -11.20 7.21
N SER A 813 24.22 -11.14 8.52
CA SER A 813 24.99 -12.15 9.25
C SER A 813 24.15 -13.30 9.79
N TRP A 814 22.82 -13.21 9.70
CA TRP A 814 21.93 -14.23 10.23
C TRP A 814 21.93 -15.50 9.38
N GLU A 815 22.02 -16.65 10.06
CA GLU A 815 22.09 -18.00 9.49
C GLU A 815 21.01 -18.90 10.11
N ASN A 816 19.74 -18.47 10.03
CA ASN A 816 18.58 -19.10 10.66
C ASN A 816 17.56 -19.63 9.64
N PHE A 817 18.07 -20.19 8.52
CA PHE A 817 17.25 -20.69 7.40
C PHE A 817 16.17 -21.69 7.83
N ASP A 818 16.46 -22.57 8.79
CA ASP A 818 15.50 -23.59 9.25
C ASP A 818 14.43 -23.05 10.21
N ASN A 819 14.57 -21.84 10.71
CA ASN A 819 13.80 -21.33 11.84
C ASN A 819 13.49 -19.83 11.73
N MET A 820 13.12 -19.42 10.51
CA MET A 820 12.83 -18.03 10.14
C MET A 820 11.54 -17.50 10.78
N PRO A 821 11.59 -16.44 11.61
CA PRO A 821 10.40 -15.83 12.18
C PRO A 821 9.66 -14.93 11.19
N ILE A 822 8.38 -14.67 11.51
CA ILE A 822 7.65 -13.52 10.96
C ILE A 822 8.05 -12.28 11.76
N PHE A 823 8.44 -11.21 11.09
CA PHE A 823 8.71 -9.93 11.73
C PHE A 823 7.46 -9.05 11.73
N ILE A 824 7.13 -8.48 12.88
CA ILE A 824 6.05 -7.50 13.03
C ILE A 824 6.68 -6.23 13.59
N THR A 825 6.83 -5.23 12.73
CA THR A 825 7.65 -4.06 13.02
C THR A 825 6.81 -2.79 12.99
N ALA A 826 6.83 -2.10 14.11
CA ALA A 826 6.08 -0.88 14.37
C ALA A 826 7.07 0.27 14.58
N THR A 827 7.78 0.61 13.52
CA THR A 827 8.90 1.57 13.50
C THR A 827 8.82 2.47 12.26
N CYS A 828 9.65 3.49 12.11
CA CYS A 828 9.60 4.37 10.93
C CYS A 828 10.40 3.80 9.75
N SER A 829 9.81 3.77 8.56
CA SER A 829 10.48 3.57 7.26
C SER A 829 11.46 2.38 7.16
N PHE A 830 11.23 1.31 7.92
CA PHE A 830 12.14 0.17 7.99
C PHE A 830 12.21 -0.62 6.69
N THR A 831 11.13 -0.60 5.91
CA THR A 831 11.01 -1.33 4.64
C THR A 831 10.47 -0.45 3.53
N GLY A 832 11.14 0.68 3.30
CA GLY A 832 10.87 1.58 2.17
C GLY A 832 11.28 0.96 0.84
N TYR A 833 10.54 -0.07 0.40
CA TYR A 833 10.82 -0.87 -0.80
C TYR A 833 10.71 -0.10 -2.12
N ASP A 834 10.32 1.17 -2.10
CA ASP A 834 10.19 2.01 -3.28
C ASP A 834 11.40 2.94 -3.49
N ASP A 835 12.49 2.77 -2.74
CA ASP A 835 13.74 3.50 -2.91
C ASP A 835 14.73 2.70 -3.79
N PRO A 836 14.82 2.98 -5.10
CA PRO A 836 15.74 2.26 -5.98
C PRO A 836 17.22 2.54 -5.69
N ALA A 837 17.55 3.59 -4.93
CA ALA A 837 18.92 3.93 -4.59
C ALA A 837 19.47 3.15 -3.39
N PHE A 838 18.60 2.52 -2.58
CA PHE A 838 18.99 1.94 -1.31
C PHE A 838 18.12 0.75 -0.90
N VAL A 839 18.73 -0.43 -0.73
CA VAL A 839 18.06 -1.59 -0.12
C VAL A 839 17.97 -1.37 1.39
N THR A 840 16.75 -1.29 1.91
CA THR A 840 16.50 -1.01 3.31
C THR A 840 16.80 -2.20 4.21
N ALA A 841 17.07 -1.97 5.49
CA ALA A 841 17.33 -3.03 6.47
C ALA A 841 16.17 -4.04 6.56
N GLY A 842 14.92 -3.60 6.39
CA GLY A 842 13.78 -4.51 6.33
C GLY A 842 13.73 -5.36 5.06
N GLU A 843 14.15 -4.82 3.91
CA GLU A 843 14.36 -5.64 2.70
C GLU A 843 15.49 -6.65 2.92
N GLU A 844 16.64 -6.24 3.49
CA GLU A 844 17.77 -7.15 3.75
C GLU A 844 17.41 -8.30 4.69
N VAL A 845 16.59 -8.04 5.70
CA VAL A 845 16.04 -9.09 6.59
C VAL A 845 15.23 -10.13 5.81
N PHE A 846 14.50 -9.71 4.77
CA PHE A 846 13.77 -10.62 3.88
C PHE A 846 14.66 -11.28 2.81
N LEU A 847 15.59 -10.53 2.23
CA LEU A 847 16.40 -10.96 1.09
C LEU A 847 17.60 -11.83 1.47
N ASN A 848 17.97 -11.89 2.76
CA ASN A 848 19.06 -12.75 3.23
C ASN A 848 18.82 -14.22 2.82
N PRO A 849 19.68 -14.81 1.97
CA PRO A 849 19.52 -16.18 1.49
C PRO A 849 19.78 -17.24 2.56
N SER A 850 20.52 -16.90 3.62
CA SER A 850 20.88 -17.81 4.73
C SER A 850 19.87 -17.79 5.88
N GLY A 851 18.80 -16.99 5.79
CA GLY A 851 17.79 -16.89 6.84
C GLY A 851 17.15 -15.50 6.91
N GLY A 852 17.19 -14.88 8.08
CA GLY A 852 16.45 -13.67 8.39
C GLY A 852 14.98 -13.95 8.64
N ALA A 853 14.08 -13.18 8.02
CA ALA A 853 12.64 -13.34 8.17
C ALA A 853 12.02 -14.12 7.01
N ILE A 854 10.94 -14.85 7.30
CA ILE A 854 10.12 -15.47 6.25
C ILE A 854 9.06 -14.52 5.70
N ALA A 855 8.62 -13.56 6.51
CA ALA A 855 7.71 -12.48 6.12
C ALA A 855 7.84 -11.30 7.09
N LEU A 856 7.50 -10.09 6.63
CA LEU A 856 7.43 -8.89 7.44
C LEU A 856 6.06 -8.22 7.31
N MET A 857 5.42 -7.97 8.44
CA MET A 857 4.32 -7.03 8.61
C MET A 857 4.91 -5.71 9.12
N THR A 858 5.30 -4.86 8.19
CA THR A 858 6.27 -3.77 8.43
C THR A 858 5.78 -2.44 7.91
N THR A 859 6.53 -1.37 8.17
CA THR A 859 6.23 0.00 7.75
C THR A 859 7.13 0.47 6.61
N VAL A 860 6.58 1.30 5.73
CA VAL A 860 7.29 1.84 4.56
C VAL A 860 7.71 3.30 4.74
N ARG A 861 7.04 4.04 5.63
CA ARG A 861 7.32 5.46 5.94
C ARG A 861 7.12 5.73 7.44
N ALA A 862 7.29 6.99 7.85
CA ALA A 862 7.08 7.43 9.21
C ALA A 862 5.63 7.19 9.68
N VAL A 863 5.47 6.76 10.93
CA VAL A 863 4.19 6.32 11.52
C VAL A 863 4.01 6.88 12.93
N TYR A 864 2.77 6.92 13.41
CA TYR A 864 2.43 7.36 14.76
C TYR A 864 2.41 6.19 15.75
N ALA A 865 3.13 6.31 16.87
CA ALA A 865 3.37 5.20 17.78
C ALA A 865 2.10 4.65 18.49
N SER A 866 1.14 5.48 18.89
CA SER A 866 -0.14 5.00 19.46
C SER A 866 -0.90 4.08 18.50
N SER A 867 -0.87 4.42 17.21
CA SER A 867 -1.51 3.64 16.14
C SER A 867 -0.72 2.36 15.81
N ASN A 868 0.59 2.37 16.06
CA ASN A 868 1.47 1.21 15.90
C ASN A 868 1.15 0.11 16.92
N LYS A 869 0.93 0.45 18.20
CA LYS A 869 0.53 -0.50 19.25
C LYS A 869 -0.72 -1.29 18.84
N ARG A 870 -1.78 -0.58 18.42
CA ARG A 870 -3.05 -1.20 18.03
C ARG A 870 -2.90 -2.06 16.77
N MET A 871 -2.21 -1.57 15.75
CA MET A 871 -1.96 -2.34 14.52
C MET A 871 -1.17 -3.62 14.81
N THR A 872 -0.13 -3.53 15.64
CA THR A 872 0.71 -4.66 16.06
C THR A 872 -0.09 -5.69 16.86
N ARG A 873 -0.87 -5.22 17.85
CA ARG A 873 -1.78 -6.07 18.62
C ARG A 873 -2.78 -6.80 17.71
N ASN A 874 -3.40 -6.10 16.78
CA ASN A 874 -4.35 -6.69 15.84
C ASN A 874 -3.69 -7.71 14.91
N ALA A 875 -2.52 -7.38 14.36
CA ALA A 875 -1.74 -8.31 13.54
C ALA A 875 -1.46 -9.61 14.28
N LEU A 876 -0.93 -9.54 15.50
CA LEU A 876 -0.66 -10.71 16.35
C LEU A 876 -1.93 -11.48 16.72
N ASN A 877 -2.99 -10.79 17.15
CA ASN A 877 -4.25 -11.42 17.53
C ASN A 877 -4.84 -12.24 16.38
N TYR A 878 -4.84 -11.68 15.15
CA TYR A 878 -5.35 -12.39 13.98
C TYR A 878 -4.38 -13.46 13.47
N LEU A 879 -3.07 -13.31 13.67
CA LEU A 879 -2.07 -14.32 13.32
C LEU A 879 -2.30 -15.63 14.08
N PHE A 880 -2.69 -15.53 15.36
CA PHE A 880 -2.97 -16.68 16.23
C PHE A 880 -4.46 -17.01 16.38
N TYR A 881 -5.34 -16.26 15.69
CA TYR A 881 -6.78 -16.46 15.76
C TYR A 881 -7.17 -17.81 15.17
N ARG A 882 -8.03 -18.56 15.86
CA ARG A 882 -8.61 -19.81 15.36
C ARG A 882 -10.11 -19.66 15.18
N GLN A 883 -10.58 -19.79 13.93
CA GLN A 883 -11.99 -19.85 13.60
C GLN A 883 -12.32 -21.24 13.07
N ASP A 884 -13.21 -21.96 13.76
CA ASP A 884 -13.59 -23.33 13.39
C ASP A 884 -12.37 -24.27 13.20
N GLY A 885 -11.34 -24.07 14.03
CA GLY A 885 -10.09 -24.83 14.00
C GLY A 885 -9.08 -24.39 12.92
N LYS A 886 -9.43 -23.47 12.02
CA LYS A 886 -8.53 -22.92 11.00
C LYS A 886 -7.86 -21.64 11.47
N VAL A 887 -6.59 -21.48 11.09
CA VAL A 887 -5.81 -20.26 11.31
C VAL A 887 -5.76 -19.48 10.00
N PRO A 888 -5.90 -18.15 10.01
CA PRO A 888 -5.64 -17.33 8.84
C PRO A 888 -4.22 -17.47 8.31
N THR A 889 -4.05 -17.28 7.00
CA THR A 889 -2.73 -17.02 6.41
C THR A 889 -2.14 -15.71 6.91
N VAL A 890 -0.82 -15.50 6.74
CA VAL A 890 -0.14 -14.25 7.11
C VAL A 890 -0.83 -13.03 6.49
N GLY A 891 -1.22 -13.12 5.20
CA GLY A 891 -1.92 -12.05 4.50
C GLY A 891 -3.33 -11.80 5.03
N GLU A 892 -4.13 -12.83 5.28
CA GLU A 892 -5.48 -12.68 5.83
C GLU A 892 -5.45 -12.10 7.25
N ALA A 893 -4.51 -12.55 8.09
CA ALA A 893 -4.34 -12.03 9.44
C ALA A 893 -4.05 -10.52 9.40
N PHE A 894 -3.10 -10.12 8.55
CA PHE A 894 -2.72 -8.72 8.41
C PHE A 894 -3.83 -7.86 7.82
N GLN A 895 -4.53 -8.36 6.79
CA GLN A 895 -5.67 -7.71 6.17
C GLN A 895 -6.79 -7.44 7.18
N ARG A 896 -7.16 -8.45 8.00
CA ARG A 896 -8.17 -8.30 9.06
C ARG A 896 -7.73 -7.28 10.09
N GLY A 897 -6.47 -7.33 10.53
CA GLY A 897 -5.91 -6.39 11.48
C GLY A 897 -5.96 -4.94 10.98
N LYS A 898 -5.62 -4.72 9.70
CA LYS A 898 -5.75 -3.43 9.02
C LYS A 898 -7.21 -2.99 8.92
N ASN A 899 -8.12 -3.88 8.55
CA ASN A 899 -9.53 -3.55 8.35
C ASN A 899 -10.25 -3.14 9.65
N ASP A 900 -9.79 -3.60 10.81
CA ASP A 900 -10.31 -3.20 12.12
C ASP A 900 -9.86 -1.80 12.55
N VAL A 901 -8.79 -1.29 11.94
CA VAL A 901 -8.25 0.05 12.20
C VAL A 901 -8.43 1.02 11.03
N SER A 902 -8.76 0.54 9.83
CA SER A 902 -9.07 1.40 8.67
C SER A 902 -10.50 1.94 8.75
N GLY A 903 -10.85 2.95 7.96
CA GLY A 903 -12.23 3.45 7.86
C GLY A 903 -12.30 4.81 7.20
N GLU A 904 -13.50 5.39 7.13
CA GLU A 904 -13.75 6.74 6.61
C GLU A 904 -13.09 7.86 7.45
N PHE A 905 -12.58 7.50 8.64
CA PHE A 905 -12.12 8.39 9.69
C PHE A 905 -10.67 8.90 9.51
N ASN A 906 -10.15 8.82 8.28
CA ASN A 906 -8.81 9.26 7.86
C ASN A 906 -7.66 8.72 8.75
N ILE A 907 -7.63 7.40 8.93
CA ILE A 907 -6.59 6.70 9.70
C ILE A 907 -5.44 6.35 8.74
N ASN A 908 -4.60 7.35 8.47
CA ASN A 908 -3.52 7.24 7.48
C ASN A 908 -2.38 6.30 7.91
N ASN A 909 -2.34 5.90 9.20
CA ASN A 909 -1.25 5.10 9.72
C ASN A 909 -1.23 3.66 9.17
N ALA A 910 -2.39 3.01 9.05
CA ALA A 910 -2.46 1.60 8.64
C ALA A 910 -2.09 1.36 7.16
N ARG A 911 -2.25 2.37 6.30
CA ARG A 911 -1.90 2.31 4.87
C ARG A 911 -0.38 2.34 4.63
N LYS A 912 0.39 2.78 5.63
CA LYS A 912 1.86 2.77 5.65
C LYS A 912 2.47 1.46 6.14
N PHE A 913 1.62 0.49 6.48
CA PHE A 913 2.06 -0.87 6.74
C PHE A 913 2.01 -1.69 5.44
N ALA A 914 2.99 -2.54 5.18
CA ALA A 914 3.06 -3.42 4.01
C ALA A 914 3.38 -4.85 4.45
N LEU A 915 2.92 -5.83 3.67
CA LEU A 915 3.32 -7.21 3.82
C LEU A 915 4.43 -7.51 2.81
N ILE A 916 5.62 -7.75 3.32
CA ILE A 916 6.74 -8.28 2.55
C ILE A 916 6.78 -9.79 2.76
N GLY A 917 6.50 -10.56 1.71
CA GLY A 917 6.30 -12.00 1.76
C GLY A 917 5.02 -12.46 1.07
N ASP A 918 4.81 -13.78 1.09
CA ASP A 918 3.67 -14.43 0.44
C ASP A 918 2.38 -14.29 1.29
N PRO A 919 1.32 -13.63 0.77
CA PRO A 919 0.08 -13.41 1.52
C PRO A 919 -0.70 -14.71 1.78
N SER A 920 -0.45 -15.77 1.02
CA SER A 920 -1.13 -17.06 1.14
C SER A 920 -0.42 -18.04 2.10
N MET A 921 0.75 -17.65 2.62
CA MET A 921 1.55 -18.52 3.49
C MET A 921 0.84 -18.78 4.82
N PRO A 922 0.67 -20.06 5.24
CA PRO A 922 0.22 -20.38 6.58
C PRO A 922 1.32 -20.08 7.61
N VAL A 923 0.94 -19.68 8.81
CA VAL A 923 1.89 -19.55 9.92
C VAL A 923 2.24 -20.94 10.44
N ALA A 924 3.50 -21.21 10.80
CA ALA A 924 3.94 -22.48 11.38
C ALA A 924 3.48 -22.70 12.84
N ILE A 925 2.20 -22.39 13.14
CA ILE A 925 1.60 -22.62 14.45
C ILE A 925 1.30 -24.11 14.61
N PRO A 926 1.63 -24.71 15.77
CA PRO A 926 1.38 -26.12 16.03
C PRO A 926 -0.07 -26.57 15.79
N ILE A 927 -0.23 -27.69 15.10
CA ILE A 927 -1.54 -28.20 14.65
C ILE A 927 -2.30 -28.86 15.81
N HIS A 928 -1.59 -29.64 16.62
CA HIS A 928 -2.15 -30.49 17.67
C HIS A 928 -1.83 -30.01 19.10
N LYS A 929 -2.40 -30.68 20.10
CA LYS A 929 -2.21 -30.36 21.52
C LYS A 929 -1.32 -31.38 22.22
N VAL A 930 -0.49 -30.93 23.14
CA VAL A 930 0.22 -31.78 24.10
C VAL A 930 -0.37 -31.60 25.48
N ALA A 931 -0.62 -32.71 26.19
CA ALA A 931 -1.11 -32.69 27.56
C ALA A 931 -0.24 -33.55 28.47
N THR A 932 0.09 -33.02 29.66
CA THR A 932 0.59 -33.85 30.77
C THR A 932 -0.53 -34.78 31.22
N THR A 933 -0.24 -36.07 31.38
CA THR A 933 -1.20 -37.06 31.88
C THR A 933 -0.88 -37.54 33.29
N ALA A 934 0.41 -37.66 33.63
CA ALA A 934 0.83 -38.05 34.97
C ALA A 934 2.20 -37.45 35.36
N ILE A 935 2.41 -37.28 36.65
CA ILE A 935 3.70 -36.93 37.26
C ILE A 935 3.98 -37.93 38.38
N ASP A 936 5.12 -38.60 38.32
CA ASP A 936 5.51 -39.73 39.19
C ASP A 936 4.41 -40.81 39.33
N GLY A 937 3.77 -41.15 38.19
CA GLY A 937 2.70 -42.14 38.12
C GLY A 937 1.36 -41.69 38.71
N GLN A 938 1.26 -40.45 39.22
CA GLN A 938 0.00 -39.86 39.66
C GLN A 938 -0.66 -39.10 38.52
N LEU A 939 -1.91 -39.45 38.19
CA LEU A 939 -2.68 -38.74 37.18
C LEU A 939 -2.91 -37.28 37.58
N VAL A 940 -2.71 -36.36 36.64
CA VAL A 940 -2.93 -34.91 36.86
C VAL A 940 -4.40 -34.50 36.77
N ASP A 941 -5.28 -35.42 36.34
CA ASP A 941 -6.70 -35.19 36.11
C ASP A 941 -7.48 -35.16 37.46
N GLY A 942 -7.37 -34.05 38.17
CA GLY A 942 -8.16 -33.74 39.38
C GLY A 942 -7.40 -33.56 40.70
N ALA A 943 -6.07 -33.68 40.73
CA ALA A 943 -5.24 -33.41 41.90
C ALA A 943 -4.02 -32.56 41.53
N GLN A 944 -3.74 -31.50 42.31
CA GLN A 944 -2.48 -30.76 42.20
C GLN A 944 -1.33 -31.71 42.56
N TYR A 945 -0.41 -31.95 41.62
CA TYR A 945 0.88 -32.48 41.98
C TYR A 945 1.61 -31.38 42.77
N ASP A 946 1.80 -31.62 44.07
CA ASP A 946 2.06 -30.55 45.05
C ASP A 946 3.32 -29.76 44.74
N THR A 947 4.50 -30.38 44.58
CA THR A 947 5.75 -29.63 44.39
C THR A 947 6.86 -30.45 43.73
N LEU A 948 7.59 -29.83 42.78
CA LEU A 948 8.93 -30.26 42.36
C LEU A 948 10.00 -29.57 43.21
N ARG A 949 10.84 -30.36 43.88
CA ARG A 949 11.87 -29.87 44.80
C ARG A 949 13.27 -30.03 44.21
N ALA A 950 14.21 -29.18 44.61
CA ALA A 950 15.61 -29.33 44.22
C ALA A 950 16.13 -30.73 44.57
N LEU A 951 16.87 -31.35 43.65
CA LEU A 951 17.43 -32.72 43.71
C LEU A 951 16.40 -33.87 43.64
N GLN A 952 15.11 -33.58 43.52
CA GLN A 952 14.11 -34.60 43.31
C GLN A 952 14.25 -35.20 41.91
N ARG A 953 14.25 -36.52 41.82
CA ARG A 953 14.04 -37.22 40.53
C ARG A 953 12.55 -37.27 40.24
N VAL A 954 12.15 -36.82 39.05
CA VAL A 954 10.75 -36.67 38.64
C VAL A 954 10.55 -37.35 37.30
N THR A 955 9.44 -38.07 37.13
CA THR A 955 9.01 -38.66 35.86
C THR A 955 7.73 -38.01 35.38
N ILE A 956 7.74 -37.52 34.14
CA ILE A 956 6.61 -36.86 33.51
C ILE A 956 6.12 -37.75 32.36
N GLU A 957 4.80 -37.96 32.33
CA GLU A 957 4.10 -38.69 31.27
C GLU A 957 3.07 -37.77 30.61
N GLY A 958 2.89 -37.93 29.31
CA GLY A 958 1.88 -37.16 28.58
C GLY A 958 1.48 -37.78 27.25
N ALA A 959 0.62 -37.05 26.54
CA ALA A 959 0.07 -37.47 25.28
C ALA A 959 -0.09 -36.32 24.28
N VAL A 960 0.03 -36.66 23.00
CA VAL A 960 -0.32 -35.82 21.86
C VAL A 960 -1.77 -36.10 21.47
N THR A 961 -2.57 -35.05 21.37
CA THR A 961 -4.03 -35.12 21.18
C THR A 961 -4.49 -34.18 20.07
N SER A 962 -5.63 -34.48 19.45
CA SER A 962 -6.30 -33.54 18.55
C SER A 962 -6.76 -32.30 19.31
N GLN A 963 -7.22 -31.28 18.57
CA GLN A 963 -7.79 -30.08 19.17
C GLN A 963 -9.00 -30.39 20.10
N ASP A 964 -9.73 -31.48 19.81
CA ASP A 964 -10.87 -31.98 20.59
C ASP A 964 -10.47 -32.91 21.75
N GLY A 965 -9.17 -33.10 22.00
CA GLY A 965 -8.65 -33.91 23.10
C GLY A 965 -8.58 -35.43 22.82
N GLN A 966 -8.77 -35.87 21.58
CA GLN A 966 -8.64 -37.29 21.22
C GLN A 966 -7.16 -37.67 21.05
N LEU A 967 -6.74 -38.80 21.63
CA LEU A 967 -5.37 -39.30 21.50
C LEU A 967 -5.00 -39.57 20.04
N LEU A 968 -3.88 -39.00 19.58
CA LEU A 968 -3.35 -39.23 18.24
C LEU A 968 -2.43 -40.44 18.21
N THR A 969 -3.04 -41.63 18.14
CA THR A 969 -2.32 -42.92 18.11
C THR A 969 -1.40 -43.11 16.90
N GLY A 970 -1.54 -42.29 15.85
CA GLY A 970 -0.65 -42.29 14.68
C GLY A 970 0.61 -41.44 14.83
N PHE A 971 0.72 -40.61 15.87
CA PHE A 971 1.83 -39.67 16.05
C PHE A 971 3.06 -40.39 16.61
N ASN A 972 4.15 -40.44 15.85
CA ASN A 972 5.40 -41.14 16.20
C ASN A 972 6.60 -40.25 15.92
N GLY A 973 6.91 -39.37 16.87
CA GLY A 973 7.89 -38.31 16.68
C GLY A 973 8.78 -38.07 17.90
N VAL A 974 9.22 -36.83 18.05
CA VAL A 974 10.04 -36.36 19.17
C VAL A 974 9.28 -35.27 19.91
N ILE A 975 9.38 -35.25 21.23
CA ILE A 975 8.92 -34.16 22.08
C ILE A 975 10.10 -33.44 22.71
N TYR A 976 10.02 -32.12 22.77
CA TYR A 976 10.97 -31.18 23.34
C TYR A 976 10.34 -30.53 24.59
N PRO A 977 10.39 -31.20 25.76
CA PRO A 977 9.95 -30.60 27.01
C PRO A 977 10.93 -29.53 27.51
N THR A 978 10.40 -28.39 27.92
CA THR A 978 11.12 -27.35 28.66
C THR A 978 10.39 -27.06 29.98
N ILE A 979 11.08 -27.24 31.10
CA ILE A 979 10.55 -26.93 32.44
C ILE A 979 11.13 -25.60 32.87
N TYR A 980 10.24 -24.64 33.13
CA TYR A 980 10.57 -23.33 33.64
C TYR A 980 10.32 -23.27 35.16
N ASP A 981 11.21 -22.59 35.88
CA ASP A 981 10.94 -22.12 37.23
C ASP A 981 9.81 -21.06 37.18
N LYS A 982 9.40 -20.56 38.34
CA LYS A 982 8.41 -19.51 38.48
C LYS A 982 8.79 -18.23 37.73
N ALA A 983 7.76 -17.55 37.21
CA ALA A 983 7.91 -16.22 36.65
C ALA A 983 8.46 -15.25 37.72
N GLN A 984 9.27 -14.29 37.26
CA GLN A 984 9.86 -13.25 38.10
C GLN A 984 9.38 -11.90 37.63
N ILE A 985 9.24 -10.96 38.57
CA ILE A 985 9.13 -9.54 38.26
C ILE A 985 10.54 -8.99 38.23
N VAL A 986 10.92 -8.43 37.09
CA VAL A 986 12.21 -7.77 36.88
C VAL A 986 11.96 -6.29 36.62
N SER A 987 12.93 -5.45 36.98
CA SER A 987 12.88 -4.01 36.71
C SER A 987 13.85 -3.69 35.58
N THR A 988 13.48 -2.78 34.68
CA THR A 988 14.44 -2.08 33.82
C THR A 988 15.41 -1.24 34.67
N LEU A 989 16.50 -0.77 34.06
CA LEU A 989 17.58 -0.05 34.73
C LEU A 989 17.25 1.43 34.98
N GLY A 990 16.28 2.01 34.24
CA GLY A 990 15.92 3.42 34.33
C GLY A 990 17.11 4.33 34.04
N GLN A 991 17.89 3.99 33.01
CA GLN A 991 19.13 4.71 32.70
C GLN A 991 18.85 5.94 31.83
N GLY A 992 19.72 6.95 31.93
CA GLY A 992 19.52 8.22 31.21
C GLY A 992 18.28 8.97 31.71
N ALA A 993 17.27 9.07 30.85
CA ALA A 993 16.04 9.83 31.10
C ALA A 993 14.78 8.92 31.23
N ASN A 994 15.01 7.60 31.27
CA ASN A 994 14.00 6.57 31.48
C ASN A 994 13.53 6.47 32.94
N LYS A 995 12.40 5.79 33.15
CA LYS A 995 11.95 5.36 34.48
C LYS A 995 12.03 3.85 34.59
N ASN A 996 12.30 3.36 35.80
CA ASN A 996 12.21 1.94 36.09
C ASN A 996 10.80 1.42 35.80
N TYR A 997 10.71 0.39 34.98
CA TYR A 997 9.48 -0.33 34.68
C TYR A 997 9.59 -1.78 35.15
N ASN A 998 8.58 -2.25 35.88
CA ASN A 998 8.51 -3.62 36.38
C ASN A 998 7.69 -4.47 35.41
N TYR A 999 8.28 -5.53 34.88
CA TYR A 999 7.61 -6.45 33.98
C TYR A 999 7.79 -7.90 34.41
N ARG A 1000 6.83 -8.74 34.01
CA ARG A 1000 6.84 -10.18 34.32
C ARG A 1000 7.58 -10.94 33.23
N ILE A 1001 8.50 -11.82 33.61
CA ILE A 1001 9.22 -12.70 32.66
C ILE A 1001 9.42 -14.10 33.27
N GLN A 1002 9.30 -15.14 32.44
CA GLN A 1002 9.54 -16.53 32.83
C GLN A 1002 10.65 -17.13 31.97
N LYS A 1003 11.91 -16.82 32.31
CA LYS A 1003 13.09 -17.20 31.50
C LYS A 1003 13.97 -18.30 32.11
N ASN A 1004 13.81 -18.61 33.40
CA ASN A 1004 14.69 -19.55 34.09
C ASN A 1004 14.30 -20.99 33.75
N VAL A 1005 15.11 -21.63 32.89
CA VAL A 1005 14.92 -23.03 32.47
C VAL A 1005 15.62 -23.96 33.46
N LEU A 1006 14.86 -24.89 34.04
CA LEU A 1006 15.35 -25.93 34.94
C LEU A 1006 15.75 -27.20 34.20
N PHE A 1007 15.07 -27.47 33.09
CA PHE A 1007 15.34 -28.62 32.24
C PHE A 1007 14.88 -28.31 30.82
N ARG A 1008 15.70 -28.66 29.84
CA ARG A 1008 15.34 -28.72 28.42
C ARG A 1008 15.92 -30.01 27.88
N GLY A 1009 15.09 -30.83 27.24
CA GLY A 1009 15.49 -32.13 26.75
C GLY A 1009 14.69 -32.59 25.54
N ARG A 1010 14.92 -33.84 25.14
CA ARG A 1010 14.19 -34.53 24.07
C ARG A 1010 13.74 -35.91 24.55
N ALA A 1011 12.58 -36.37 24.09
CA ALA A 1011 12.09 -37.73 24.31
C ALA A 1011 11.32 -38.24 23.09
N SER A 1012 11.24 -39.55 22.92
CA SER A 1012 10.42 -40.14 21.84
C SER A 1012 8.94 -40.12 22.18
N VAL A 1013 8.10 -39.83 21.18
CA VAL A 1013 6.66 -40.03 21.22
C VAL A 1013 6.34 -41.29 20.41
N SER A 1014 5.63 -42.23 21.00
CA SER A 1014 5.17 -43.43 20.29
C SER A 1014 3.68 -43.65 20.54
N GLY A 1015 2.92 -43.84 19.46
CA GLY A 1015 1.48 -43.98 19.55
C GLY A 1015 0.78 -42.79 20.21
N GLY A 1016 1.34 -41.58 20.01
CA GLY A 1016 0.88 -40.35 20.66
C GLY A 1016 1.17 -40.24 22.16
N ARG A 1017 2.03 -41.09 22.73
CA ARG A 1017 2.38 -41.06 24.17
C ARG A 1017 3.88 -40.86 24.37
N PHE A 1018 4.26 -40.16 25.44
CA PHE A 1018 5.66 -39.95 25.81
C PHE A 1018 5.86 -40.05 27.32
N GLN A 1019 7.11 -40.33 27.70
CA GLN A 1019 7.58 -40.32 29.08
C GLN A 1019 9.03 -39.85 29.11
N PHE A 1020 9.39 -39.05 30.10
CA PHE A 1020 10.78 -38.69 30.39
C PHE A 1020 11.00 -38.48 31.89
N SER A 1021 12.25 -38.60 32.33
CA SER A 1021 12.65 -38.33 33.72
C SER A 1021 13.76 -37.29 33.76
N LEU A 1022 13.77 -36.50 34.83
CA LEU A 1022 14.84 -35.55 35.13
C LEU A 1022 15.16 -35.54 36.62
N VAL A 1023 16.29 -34.93 36.98
CA VAL A 1023 16.57 -34.50 38.35
C VAL A 1023 16.47 -32.98 38.37
N VAL A 1024 15.62 -32.45 39.25
CA VAL A 1024 15.45 -31.00 39.39
C VAL A 1024 16.78 -30.41 39.89
N PRO A 1025 17.34 -29.37 39.24
CA PRO A 1025 18.64 -28.84 39.59
C PRO A 1025 18.65 -28.21 40.99
N LYS A 1026 19.84 -28.00 41.57
CA LYS A 1026 20.00 -27.25 42.83
C LYS A 1026 19.73 -25.74 42.68
N ASP A 1027 19.85 -25.23 41.46
CA ASP A 1027 19.78 -23.81 41.13
C ASP A 1027 18.33 -23.35 40.82
N ILE A 1028 17.38 -23.80 41.65
CA ILE A 1028 16.01 -23.28 41.63
C ILE A 1028 15.89 -22.14 42.63
N ASN A 1029 14.90 -21.28 42.46
CA ASN A 1029 14.47 -20.44 43.56
C ASN A 1029 13.69 -21.27 44.59
N TYR A 1030 14.20 -21.35 45.82
CA TYR A 1030 13.64 -22.20 46.88
C TYR A 1030 12.27 -21.74 47.43
N GLN A 1031 11.83 -20.52 47.11
CA GLN A 1031 10.47 -20.09 47.43
C GLN A 1031 9.46 -20.86 46.58
N PHE A 1032 8.42 -21.38 47.22
CA PHE A 1032 7.34 -22.09 46.53
C PHE A 1032 6.57 -21.12 45.62
N GLY A 1033 6.42 -21.48 44.34
CA GLY A 1033 5.59 -20.74 43.40
C GLY A 1033 5.28 -21.57 42.15
N PRO A 1034 4.32 -21.11 41.32
CA PRO A 1034 3.89 -21.85 40.14
C PRO A 1034 4.99 -21.91 39.09
N GLY A 1035 5.34 -23.12 38.65
CA GLY A 1035 6.21 -23.36 37.50
C GLY A 1035 5.42 -23.62 36.22
N LYS A 1036 6.13 -23.86 35.12
CA LYS A 1036 5.51 -24.22 33.83
C LYS A 1036 6.31 -25.33 33.15
N ILE A 1037 5.61 -26.34 32.65
CA ILE A 1037 6.17 -27.27 31.66
C ILE A 1037 5.63 -26.84 30.29
N SER A 1038 6.51 -26.52 29.36
CA SER A 1038 6.19 -26.25 27.95
C SER A 1038 6.59 -27.44 27.09
N TYR A 1039 5.77 -27.75 26.10
CA TYR A 1039 5.98 -28.87 25.20
C TYR A 1039 5.86 -28.42 23.75
N TYR A 1040 6.85 -28.77 22.94
CA TYR A 1040 6.73 -28.86 21.49
C TYR A 1040 6.94 -30.32 21.09
N ALA A 1041 6.12 -30.87 20.21
CA ALA A 1041 6.33 -32.21 19.66
C ALA A 1041 6.19 -32.16 18.14
N ALA A 1042 7.02 -32.94 17.44
CA ALA A 1042 6.99 -33.02 15.98
C ALA A 1042 7.17 -34.46 15.49
N ASP A 1043 6.38 -34.83 14.50
CA ASP A 1043 6.53 -36.01 13.66
C ASP A 1043 6.88 -35.53 12.24
N GLY A 1044 8.18 -35.37 11.99
CA GLY A 1044 8.71 -34.84 10.74
C GLY A 1044 8.34 -35.69 9.52
N SER A 1045 8.12 -37.00 9.71
CA SER A 1045 7.80 -37.93 8.62
C SER A 1045 6.45 -37.65 7.93
N VAL A 1046 5.55 -36.98 8.64
CA VAL A 1046 4.22 -36.60 8.15
C VAL A 1046 3.96 -35.09 8.31
N MET A 1047 5.00 -34.31 8.62
CA MET A 1047 4.94 -32.87 8.85
C MET A 1047 3.82 -32.44 9.82
N GLN A 1048 3.68 -33.15 10.94
CA GLN A 1048 2.72 -32.83 11.99
C GLN A 1048 3.42 -32.42 13.27
N ASP A 1049 2.89 -31.40 13.93
CA ASP A 1049 3.40 -30.93 15.21
C ASP A 1049 2.29 -30.65 16.23
N ALA A 1050 2.70 -30.53 17.48
CA ALA A 1050 1.83 -30.33 18.61
C ALA A 1050 2.50 -29.44 19.64
N ALA A 1051 1.70 -28.65 20.35
CA ALA A 1051 2.19 -27.88 21.48
C ALA A 1051 1.24 -27.89 22.67
N GLY A 1052 1.78 -27.62 23.85
CA GLY A 1052 0.99 -27.51 25.06
C GLY A 1052 1.81 -27.00 26.23
N SER A 1053 1.11 -26.66 27.31
CA SER A 1053 1.75 -26.34 28.57
C SER A 1053 1.00 -26.95 29.76
N TYR A 1054 1.70 -27.10 30.87
CA TYR A 1054 1.15 -27.52 32.15
C TYR A 1054 1.66 -26.60 33.25
N GLU A 1055 0.73 -25.88 33.89
CA GLU A 1055 1.03 -24.81 34.88
C GLU A 1055 0.57 -25.17 36.30
N ASN A 1056 -0.10 -26.30 36.47
CA ASN A 1056 -0.58 -26.79 37.78
C ASN A 1056 0.54 -27.54 38.53
N ILE A 1057 1.69 -26.89 38.67
CA ILE A 1057 2.87 -27.42 39.33
C ILE A 1057 3.54 -26.34 40.17
N ILE A 1058 3.91 -26.66 41.41
CA ILE A 1058 4.69 -25.75 42.25
C ILE A 1058 6.15 -26.17 42.22
N ILE A 1059 7.05 -25.19 42.25
CA ILE A 1059 8.50 -25.41 42.31
C ILE A 1059 9.06 -24.66 43.51
N GLY A 1060 9.80 -25.36 44.37
CA GLY A 1060 10.42 -24.78 45.56
C GLY A 1060 10.90 -25.84 46.56
N GLY A 1061 11.66 -25.39 47.56
CA GLY A 1061 12.24 -26.25 48.58
C GLY A 1061 13.29 -27.25 48.07
N THR A 1062 13.82 -28.05 49.00
CA THR A 1062 14.78 -29.13 48.73
C THR A 1062 14.10 -30.46 49.02
N ASP A 1063 14.37 -31.50 48.23
CA ASP A 1063 13.92 -32.84 48.56
C ASP A 1063 14.57 -33.29 49.89
N PRO A 1064 13.79 -33.54 50.97
CA PRO A 1064 14.34 -33.98 52.24
C PRO A 1064 14.97 -35.37 52.17
N ASN A 1065 14.68 -36.15 51.11
CA ASN A 1065 15.23 -37.47 50.86
C ASN A 1065 16.20 -37.49 49.67
N ALA A 1066 16.72 -36.32 49.25
CA ALA A 1066 17.69 -36.23 48.17
C ALA A 1066 18.88 -37.18 48.42
N LEU A 1067 19.17 -38.06 47.47
CA LEU A 1067 20.37 -38.88 47.50
C LEU A 1067 21.60 -37.96 47.44
N ALA A 1068 22.62 -38.23 48.26
CA ALA A 1068 23.93 -37.60 48.12
C ALA A 1068 24.59 -38.12 46.83
N ASP A 1069 24.42 -37.37 45.74
CA ASP A 1069 25.08 -37.66 44.48
C ASP A 1069 26.47 -37.00 44.47
N ASP A 1070 27.45 -37.77 44.97
CA ASP A 1070 28.86 -37.37 45.05
C ASP A 1070 29.66 -37.84 43.82
N GLN A 1071 29.00 -38.47 42.85
CA GLN A 1071 29.62 -38.95 41.60
C GLN A 1071 29.44 -37.88 40.52
N GLY A 1072 30.54 -37.40 39.94
CA GLY A 1072 30.46 -36.46 38.83
C GLY A 1072 29.71 -37.07 37.63
N PRO A 1073 28.96 -36.26 36.85
CA PRO A 1073 28.26 -36.77 35.68
C PRO A 1073 29.25 -37.40 34.69
N LYS A 1074 28.92 -38.59 34.19
CA LYS A 1074 29.56 -39.11 32.98
C LYS A 1074 29.01 -38.31 31.80
N VAL A 1075 29.81 -37.35 31.35
CA VAL A 1075 29.50 -36.58 30.14
C VAL A 1075 30.13 -37.31 28.97
N GLU A 1076 29.28 -37.80 28.07
CA GLU A 1076 29.68 -38.31 26.77
C GLU A 1076 29.22 -37.29 25.73
N VAL A 1077 30.16 -36.76 24.95
CA VAL A 1077 29.89 -35.74 23.94
C VAL A 1077 29.89 -36.42 22.58
N PHE A 1078 28.82 -36.22 21.84
CA PHE A 1078 28.66 -36.74 20.48
C PHE A 1078 28.40 -35.58 19.52
N MET A 1079 28.78 -35.75 18.25
CA MET A 1079 28.45 -34.79 17.18
C MET A 1079 27.31 -35.36 16.33
N ASN A 1080 26.19 -34.65 16.28
CA ASN A 1080 24.94 -34.96 15.55
C ASN A 1080 24.16 -36.19 16.05
N THR A 1081 24.81 -37.33 16.26
CA THR A 1081 24.16 -38.59 16.64
C THR A 1081 24.93 -39.29 17.76
N GLU A 1082 24.25 -40.06 18.59
CA GLU A 1082 24.88 -40.88 19.65
C GLU A 1082 25.76 -42.01 19.08
N ASP A 1083 25.62 -42.30 17.78
CA ASP A 1083 26.42 -43.27 17.05
C ASP A 1083 27.74 -42.67 16.51
N PHE A 1084 27.97 -41.37 16.73
CA PHE A 1084 29.16 -40.68 16.22
C PHE A 1084 30.44 -41.27 16.82
N VAL A 1085 31.33 -41.73 15.94
CA VAL A 1085 32.69 -42.13 16.29
C VAL A 1085 33.71 -41.20 15.68
N PHE A 1086 34.86 -41.03 16.33
CA PHE A 1086 35.96 -40.17 15.86
C PHE A 1086 36.35 -40.51 14.41
N GLY A 1087 36.27 -39.53 13.51
CA GLY A 1087 36.50 -39.69 12.07
C GLY A 1087 35.24 -39.83 11.22
N SER A 1088 34.04 -39.85 11.84
CA SER A 1088 32.77 -39.75 11.11
C SER A 1088 32.59 -38.34 10.55
N ILE A 1089 31.81 -38.25 9.47
CA ILE A 1089 31.45 -36.96 8.86
C ILE A 1089 30.42 -36.28 9.76
N THR A 1090 30.65 -35.02 10.08
CA THR A 1090 29.67 -34.18 10.77
C THR A 1090 28.96 -33.30 9.74
N ASN A 1091 27.68 -33.03 9.99
CA ASN A 1091 26.95 -31.93 9.38
C ASN A 1091 27.72 -30.62 9.61
N PRO A 1092 27.62 -29.65 8.69
CA PRO A 1092 28.21 -28.31 8.84
C PRO A 1092 27.85 -27.64 10.17
#